data_AF-A0A928EP93-F1
#
_entry.id   AF-A0A928EP93-F1
#
_cell.length_a   1.000
_cell.length_b   1.000
_cell.length_c   1.000
_cell.angle_alpha   90.00
_cell.angle_beta   90.00
_cell.angle_gamma   90.00
#
_symmetry.space_group_name_H-M   'P 1'
#
loop_
_entity.id
_entity.type
_entity.pdbx_description
1 polymer ?
#
loop_
_entity_poly.entity_id
_entity_poly.type
_entity_poly.pdbx_seq_one_letter_code
_entity_poly.pdbx_strand_id
1 'polypeptide(L)'
;MKKVTSIIALIFAFVMIMALPISASAPYQTYTYSISGTALYSPDAYTPAKNVDSAYMGLTDKNIMAKHYPGLSSADLAKKAVALGNPSDIEVDANENVYIADTDNNRIVVLDRYYKLKFIIENFVNEQGVPDSLVKPQGVFITPDRVEGTETVPGRIFVCDTNNNRIVTFDHDGNFMRIIPAPESELFDEGSVYKPVAVAVDKYDRLYVVSSTTYQGIIVMTDTGEFTGFIGAQKVSISTWDKIWRKFQTEEQKANSEALVSKEFNNIALAGEFIYVTTSSVDSGKMLSAISSKSKSGDYAPVKMLNAAGTEIMARNGFYPPSGEVDNARNQPSDKIYGASKVVDVAVGPEETWSIIDQKRSKVFTYDTQGNLLFAFGDTGKQLGNIVKLAGIVYQGDNMLLLDQTAKSFTVYQRTEYGNILIKAIENQNDRLYDKAIDDWMEILKRNSNFDAAYIGIGNALYRSGKYEEAIEYYQAAYDTENYSNAYQEIRKEWISKYIILIPIFVVAICLGCSFFLKYAKKVNKRVATAGQKRTYGQELLYVFHLMFHPFDGYWDLKHEKRGSVRAGTTILGITIIAFYYQAIGRGYILNPRQTYASFFAVVLSVCVPLALWMIANWCLTTLFDGEGSFKDIYIASTYSLMPLSLVIIPTTIASNVLLSKEADILSVITTIGFIWMGMLLFFGMMVTHDYSMGKGIGTTLGTLGGMIVIMFIALLFSTLLGKLVSFVTNIVTEIQFRM
;
A
#
# COMPACT_ATOMS: atom_id res chain seq x y z
N MET A 1 -17.56 -67.53 0.56
CA MET A 1 -17.02 -66.64 -0.49
C MET A 1 -18.04 -65.63 -1.03
N LYS A 2 -19.24 -66.02 -1.50
CA LYS A 2 -20.25 -65.08 -2.07
C LYS A 2 -20.69 -63.92 -1.16
N LYS A 3 -20.78 -64.13 0.16
CA LYS A 3 -21.13 -63.05 1.12
C LYS A 3 -20.02 -62.02 1.33
N VAL A 4 -18.76 -62.45 1.24
CA VAL A 4 -17.60 -61.56 1.41
C VAL A 4 -17.38 -60.70 0.17
N THR A 5 -17.54 -61.27 -1.03
CA THR A 5 -17.50 -60.50 -2.28
C THR A 5 -18.66 -59.51 -2.39
N SER A 6 -19.85 -59.83 -1.87
CA SER A 6 -20.98 -58.89 -1.86
C SER A 6 -20.74 -57.72 -0.91
N ILE A 7 -20.12 -57.94 0.26
CA ILE A 7 -19.77 -56.87 1.22
C ILE A 7 -18.66 -55.99 0.66
N ILE A 8 -17.62 -56.57 0.02
CA ILE A 8 -16.55 -55.80 -0.61
C ILE A 8 -17.08 -54.97 -1.79
N ALA A 9 -18.00 -55.53 -2.60
CA ALA A 9 -18.65 -54.79 -3.68
C ALA A 9 -19.54 -53.65 -3.16
N LEU A 10 -20.24 -53.84 -2.03
CA LEU A 10 -21.05 -52.80 -1.40
C LEU A 10 -20.18 -51.69 -0.80
N ILE A 11 -19.03 -52.03 -0.21
CA ILE A 11 -18.04 -51.04 0.27
C ILE A 11 -17.44 -50.28 -0.90
N PHE A 12 -17.09 -50.94 -2.01
CA PHE A 12 -16.59 -50.25 -3.22
C PHE A 12 -17.65 -49.35 -3.86
N ALA A 13 -18.91 -49.77 -3.90
CA ALA A 13 -20.02 -48.93 -4.36
C ALA A 13 -20.25 -47.74 -3.43
N PHE A 14 -20.14 -47.93 -2.11
CA PHE A 14 -20.27 -46.85 -1.13
C PHE A 14 -19.10 -45.85 -1.20
N VAL A 15 -17.88 -46.33 -1.48
CA VAL A 15 -16.69 -45.49 -1.72
C VAL A 15 -16.79 -44.73 -3.06
N MET A 16 -17.38 -45.32 -4.10
CA MET A 16 -17.66 -44.60 -5.36
C MET A 16 -18.75 -43.54 -5.21
N ILE A 17 -19.75 -43.75 -4.35
CA ILE A 17 -20.79 -42.74 -4.04
C ILE A 17 -20.23 -41.61 -3.14
N MET A 18 -19.15 -41.87 -2.39
CA MET A 18 -18.38 -40.86 -1.64
C MET A 18 -17.22 -40.23 -2.43
N ALA A 19 -17.18 -40.37 -3.75
CA ALA A 19 -16.29 -39.55 -4.56
C ALA A 19 -16.79 -38.09 -4.47
N LEU A 20 -16.31 -37.36 -3.46
CA LEU A 20 -16.37 -35.91 -3.43
C LEU A 20 -15.84 -35.43 -4.79
N PRO A 21 -16.53 -34.51 -5.49
CA PRO A 21 -15.95 -33.90 -6.67
C PRO A 21 -14.67 -33.20 -6.21
N ILE A 22 -13.53 -33.82 -6.51
CA ILE A 22 -12.22 -33.18 -6.41
C ILE A 22 -12.26 -32.15 -7.54
N SER A 23 -12.75 -30.95 -7.22
CA SER A 23 -12.39 -29.78 -8.01
C SER A 23 -10.88 -29.73 -7.95
N ALA A 24 -10.22 -29.90 -9.10
CA ALA A 24 -8.77 -29.77 -9.17
C ALA A 24 -8.43 -28.40 -8.56
N SER A 25 -7.74 -28.39 -7.42
CA SER A 25 -7.25 -27.16 -6.81
C SER A 25 -6.47 -26.39 -7.88
N ALA A 26 -6.78 -25.11 -8.05
CA ALA A 26 -5.96 -24.25 -8.90
C ALA A 26 -4.49 -24.35 -8.44
N PRO A 27 -3.50 -24.29 -9.34
CA PRO A 27 -2.08 -24.37 -8.98
C PRO A 27 -1.55 -23.04 -8.41
N TYR A 28 -2.44 -22.17 -7.94
CA TYR A 28 -2.18 -20.89 -7.32
C TYR A 28 -3.18 -20.68 -6.18
N GLN A 29 -2.96 -19.64 -5.38
CA GLN A 29 -3.91 -19.21 -4.37
C GLN A 29 -4.35 -17.79 -4.68
N THR A 30 -5.66 -17.54 -4.60
CA THR A 30 -6.20 -16.19 -4.65
C THR A 30 -6.06 -15.53 -3.27
N TYR A 31 -5.70 -14.25 -3.24
CA TYR A 31 -5.48 -13.52 -1.99
C TYR A 31 -5.71 -12.02 -2.14
N THR A 32 -5.81 -11.35 -1.00
CA THR A 32 -5.81 -9.89 -0.85
C THR A 32 -4.75 -9.49 0.17
N TYR A 33 -4.66 -8.21 0.55
CA TYR A 33 -3.76 -7.79 1.63
C TYR A 33 -4.53 -7.23 2.81
N SER A 34 -4.09 -7.61 4.01
CA SER A 34 -4.49 -6.93 5.23
C SER A 34 -4.04 -5.48 5.23
N ILE A 35 -4.58 -4.66 6.13
CA ILE A 35 -4.09 -3.29 6.36
C ILE A 35 -2.58 -3.20 6.69
N SER A 36 -1.97 -4.29 7.16
CA SER A 36 -0.53 -4.39 7.46
C SER A 36 0.32 -4.92 6.30
N GLY A 37 -0.30 -5.29 5.18
CA GLY A 37 0.40 -5.75 3.98
C GLY A 37 0.71 -7.24 4.01
N THR A 38 0.02 -7.99 4.85
CA THR A 38 0.12 -9.45 4.90
C THR A 38 -0.88 -10.05 3.92
N ALA A 39 -0.46 -11.01 3.11
CA ALA A 39 -1.37 -11.71 2.20
C ALA A 39 -2.45 -12.47 2.98
N LEU A 40 -3.71 -12.27 2.62
CA LEU A 40 -4.88 -12.93 3.19
C LEU A 40 -5.52 -13.78 2.09
N TYR A 41 -5.40 -15.10 2.21
CA TYR A 41 -5.92 -16.03 1.21
C TYR A 41 -7.45 -16.06 1.21
N SER A 42 -8.02 -16.14 0.02
CA SER A 42 -9.46 -16.19 -0.23
C SER A 42 -9.82 -17.41 -1.08
N PRO A 43 -11.11 -17.77 -1.17
CA PRO A 43 -11.58 -18.59 -2.27
C PRO A 43 -11.19 -17.98 -3.62
N ASP A 44 -11.06 -18.83 -4.63
CA ASP A 44 -10.64 -18.37 -5.95
C ASP A 44 -11.70 -17.51 -6.61
N ALA A 45 -11.34 -16.30 -7.04
CA ALA A 45 -12.24 -15.42 -7.80
C ALA A 45 -12.36 -15.86 -9.27
N TYR A 46 -11.29 -16.46 -9.78
CA TYR A 46 -11.17 -17.01 -11.11
C TYR A 46 -10.51 -18.39 -11.03
N THR A 47 -10.90 -19.33 -11.89
CA THR A 47 -10.26 -20.64 -12.02
C THR A 47 -9.89 -20.91 -13.47
N PRO A 48 -8.80 -21.64 -13.75
CA PRO A 48 -8.38 -21.89 -15.13
C PRO A 48 -9.33 -22.91 -15.77
N ALA A 49 -9.97 -22.52 -16.87
CA ALA A 49 -10.88 -23.39 -17.61
C ALA A 49 -10.13 -24.21 -18.65
N LYS A 50 -9.22 -23.58 -19.40
CA LYS A 50 -8.45 -24.24 -20.47
C LYS A 50 -7.23 -23.43 -20.89
N ASN A 51 -6.20 -24.14 -21.35
CA ASN A 51 -5.11 -23.52 -22.10
C ASN A 51 -5.40 -23.61 -23.60
N VAL A 52 -5.23 -22.51 -24.32
CA VAL A 52 -5.43 -22.40 -25.77
C VAL A 52 -4.06 -22.24 -26.41
N ASP A 53 -3.49 -23.35 -26.84
CA ASP A 53 -2.21 -23.37 -27.54
C ASP A 53 -2.38 -23.23 -29.06
N SER A 54 -1.24 -23.07 -29.74
CA SER A 54 -1.22 -22.92 -31.20
C SER A 54 -1.84 -24.11 -31.95
N ALA A 55 -1.82 -25.32 -31.38
CA ALA A 55 -2.45 -26.48 -32.01
C ALA A 55 -3.97 -26.40 -31.87
N TYR A 56 -4.48 -26.01 -30.70
CA TYR A 56 -5.91 -25.77 -30.49
C TYR A 56 -6.44 -24.68 -31.41
N MET A 57 -5.69 -23.59 -31.60
CA MET A 57 -6.04 -22.51 -32.53
C MET A 57 -6.12 -22.97 -33.99
N GLY A 58 -5.43 -24.07 -34.34
CA GLY A 58 -5.28 -24.54 -35.71
C GLY A 58 -4.07 -23.96 -36.44
N LEU A 59 -3.17 -23.27 -35.73
CA LEU A 59 -2.01 -22.59 -36.32
C LEU A 59 -0.92 -23.55 -36.82
N THR A 60 -0.89 -24.79 -36.31
CA THR A 60 0.10 -25.81 -36.71
C THR A 60 -0.47 -26.85 -37.67
N ASP A 61 -1.75 -26.73 -38.07
CA ASP A 61 -2.40 -27.64 -39.00
C ASP A 61 -2.27 -27.14 -40.45
N LYS A 62 -1.55 -27.90 -41.28
CA LYS A 62 -1.35 -27.58 -42.70
C LYS A 62 -2.65 -27.58 -43.51
N ASN A 63 -3.64 -28.37 -43.14
CA ASN A 63 -4.93 -28.42 -43.83
C ASN A 63 -5.76 -27.18 -43.53
N ILE A 64 -5.66 -26.66 -42.31
CA ILE A 64 -6.26 -25.37 -41.96
C ILE A 64 -5.53 -24.26 -42.72
N MET A 65 -4.19 -24.25 -42.69
CA MET A 65 -3.38 -23.27 -43.42
C MET A 65 -3.64 -23.29 -44.93
N ALA A 66 -3.90 -24.45 -45.54
CA ALA A 66 -4.24 -24.54 -46.96
C ALA A 66 -5.51 -23.78 -47.34
N LYS A 67 -6.45 -23.60 -46.40
CA LYS A 67 -7.67 -22.80 -46.62
C LYS A 67 -7.38 -21.30 -46.61
N HIS A 68 -6.43 -20.86 -45.79
CA HIS A 68 -6.06 -19.44 -45.65
C HIS A 68 -4.97 -19.02 -46.65
N TYR A 69 -4.15 -19.96 -47.12
CA TYR A 69 -3.11 -19.73 -48.12
C TYR A 69 -3.30 -20.67 -49.33
N PRO A 70 -4.37 -20.46 -50.12
CA PRO A 70 -4.65 -21.32 -51.26
C PRO A 70 -3.52 -21.26 -52.28
N GLY A 71 -3.16 -22.42 -52.83
CA GLY A 71 -2.14 -22.53 -53.89
C GLY A 71 -0.69 -22.66 -53.41
N LEU A 72 -0.42 -22.62 -52.11
CA LEU A 72 0.92 -22.92 -51.59
C LEU A 72 1.25 -24.41 -51.68
N SER A 73 2.54 -24.71 -51.92
CA SER A 73 3.06 -26.08 -51.87
C SER A 73 2.98 -26.65 -50.45
N SER A 74 2.97 -27.98 -50.30
CA SER A 74 3.02 -28.63 -48.99
C SER A 74 4.25 -28.24 -48.15
N ALA A 75 5.36 -27.87 -48.81
CA ALA A 75 6.57 -27.40 -48.15
C ALA A 75 6.41 -25.95 -47.64
N ASP A 76 5.73 -25.09 -48.38
CA ASP A 76 5.50 -23.70 -47.98
C ASP A 76 4.36 -23.58 -46.95
N LEU A 77 3.34 -24.42 -47.04
CA LEU A 77 2.34 -24.58 -45.98
C LEU A 77 2.98 -25.02 -44.66
N ALA A 78 4.04 -25.83 -44.70
CA ALA A 78 4.78 -26.20 -43.50
C ALA A 78 5.50 -25.01 -42.84
N LYS A 79 5.90 -24.00 -43.62
CA LYS A 79 6.51 -22.76 -43.11
C LYS A 79 5.46 -21.81 -42.53
N LYS A 80 4.21 -21.89 -43.00
CA LYS A 80 3.07 -21.11 -42.46
C LYS A 80 2.43 -21.75 -41.23
N ALA A 81 2.43 -23.08 -41.16
CA ALA A 81 1.87 -23.86 -40.07
C ALA A 81 2.81 -23.87 -38.84
N VAL A 82 3.02 -22.70 -38.24
CA VAL A 82 3.93 -22.47 -37.12
C VAL A 82 3.18 -21.98 -35.89
N ALA A 83 3.68 -22.40 -34.72
CA ALA A 83 3.21 -21.90 -33.44
C ALA A 83 3.47 -20.40 -33.29
N LEU A 84 2.76 -19.77 -32.34
CA LEU A 84 3.00 -18.37 -31.97
C LEU A 84 4.50 -18.15 -31.68
N GLY A 85 5.00 -17.00 -32.10
CA GLY A 85 6.36 -16.51 -32.00
C GLY A 85 6.39 -15.22 -31.20
N ASN A 86 6.70 -15.36 -29.90
CA ASN A 86 6.87 -14.23 -28.98
C ASN A 86 5.67 -13.26 -29.00
N PRO A 87 4.43 -13.76 -28.78
CA PRO A 87 3.26 -12.92 -28.86
C PRO A 87 3.33 -11.83 -27.77
N SER A 88 2.90 -10.63 -28.12
CA SER A 88 3.10 -9.42 -27.30
C SER A 88 1.81 -8.82 -26.78
N ASP A 89 0.70 -9.02 -27.50
CA ASP A 89 -0.58 -8.38 -27.21
C ASP A 89 -1.76 -9.27 -27.57
N ILE A 90 -2.89 -9.05 -26.89
CA ILE A 90 -4.15 -9.77 -27.06
C ILE A 90 -5.34 -8.85 -26.85
N GLU A 91 -6.29 -8.85 -27.79
CA GLU A 91 -7.47 -7.97 -27.75
C GLU A 91 -8.74 -8.74 -28.13
N VAL A 92 -9.91 -8.27 -27.68
CA VAL A 92 -11.21 -8.90 -27.93
C VAL A 92 -12.20 -7.89 -28.52
N ASP A 93 -12.85 -8.26 -29.63
CA ASP A 93 -13.89 -7.42 -30.22
C ASP A 93 -15.28 -7.62 -29.57
N ALA A 94 -16.25 -6.78 -29.95
CA ALA A 94 -17.63 -6.87 -29.48
C ALA A 94 -18.35 -8.19 -29.87
N ASN A 95 -17.82 -8.94 -30.84
CA ASN A 95 -18.31 -10.26 -31.26
C ASN A 95 -17.57 -11.40 -30.54
N GLU A 96 -16.75 -11.08 -29.53
CA GLU A 96 -15.88 -11.98 -28.77
C GLU A 96 -14.77 -12.67 -29.60
N ASN A 97 -14.47 -12.19 -30.80
CA ASN A 97 -13.31 -12.66 -31.56
C ASN A 97 -12.02 -12.20 -30.87
N VAL A 98 -10.98 -13.03 -30.92
CA VAL A 98 -9.71 -12.78 -30.23
C VAL A 98 -8.61 -12.46 -31.24
N TYR A 99 -7.91 -11.36 -31.03
CA TYR A 99 -6.83 -10.87 -31.87
C TYR A 99 -5.52 -10.99 -31.11
N ILE A 100 -4.48 -11.56 -31.74
CA ILE A 100 -3.17 -11.77 -31.11
C ILE A 100 -2.09 -11.18 -32.00
N ALA A 101 -1.26 -10.30 -31.44
CA ALA A 101 -0.05 -9.81 -32.09
C ALA A 101 1.06 -10.88 -32.02
N ASP A 102 1.24 -11.62 -33.11
CA ASP A 102 2.22 -12.71 -33.22
C ASP A 102 3.56 -12.17 -33.77
N THR A 103 4.25 -11.43 -32.91
CA THR A 103 5.32 -10.48 -33.27
C THR A 103 6.45 -11.09 -34.10
N ASP A 104 7.09 -12.18 -33.65
CA ASP A 104 8.25 -12.73 -34.37
C ASP A 104 7.83 -13.49 -35.65
N ASN A 105 6.53 -13.76 -35.82
CA ASN A 105 5.97 -14.32 -37.06
C ASN A 105 5.39 -13.23 -38.00
N ASN A 106 5.54 -11.94 -37.64
CA ASN A 106 5.10 -10.80 -38.47
C ASN A 106 3.62 -10.84 -38.89
N ARG A 107 2.72 -11.23 -37.98
CA ARG A 107 1.29 -11.37 -38.30
C ARG A 107 0.38 -11.03 -37.12
N ILE A 108 -0.87 -10.72 -37.42
CA ILE A 108 -1.98 -10.73 -36.45
C ILE A 108 -2.80 -11.99 -36.68
N VAL A 109 -2.98 -12.78 -35.63
CA VAL A 109 -3.83 -13.98 -35.65
C VAL A 109 -5.22 -13.60 -35.15
N VAL A 110 -6.25 -13.83 -35.96
CA VAL A 110 -7.64 -13.56 -35.59
C VAL A 110 -8.37 -14.88 -35.40
N LEU A 111 -8.91 -15.07 -34.20
CA LEU A 111 -9.65 -16.25 -33.78
C LEU A 111 -11.13 -15.90 -33.60
N ASP A 112 -12.01 -16.87 -33.85
CA ASP A 112 -13.41 -16.76 -33.46
C ASP A 112 -13.59 -16.82 -31.93
N ARG A 113 -14.82 -16.61 -31.46
CA ARG A 113 -15.17 -16.69 -30.03
C ARG A 113 -14.91 -18.05 -29.37
N TYR A 114 -14.67 -19.10 -30.16
CA TYR A 114 -14.30 -20.44 -29.71
C TYR A 114 -12.79 -20.73 -29.82
N TYR A 115 -12.01 -19.68 -30.07
CA TYR A 115 -10.56 -19.69 -30.19
C TYR A 115 -10.03 -20.51 -31.37
N LYS A 116 -10.80 -20.61 -32.46
CA LYS A 116 -10.37 -21.24 -33.71
C LYS A 116 -10.01 -20.18 -34.75
N LEU A 117 -9.00 -20.48 -35.55
CA LEU A 117 -8.51 -19.55 -36.57
C LEU A 117 -9.64 -19.10 -37.52
N LYS A 118 -9.87 -17.79 -37.58
CA LYS A 118 -10.81 -17.12 -38.49
C LYS A 118 -10.06 -16.61 -39.73
N PHE A 119 -8.99 -15.83 -39.54
CA PHE A 119 -8.09 -15.37 -40.59
C PHE A 119 -6.75 -14.86 -40.01
N ILE A 120 -5.81 -14.49 -40.89
CA ILE A 120 -4.49 -13.96 -40.54
C ILE A 120 -4.24 -12.69 -41.32
N ILE A 121 -3.74 -11.65 -40.65
CA ILE A 121 -3.25 -10.42 -41.30
C ILE A 121 -1.73 -10.48 -41.30
N GLU A 122 -1.11 -10.48 -42.48
CA GLU A 122 0.36 -10.51 -42.63
C GLU A 122 0.84 -9.63 -43.79
N ASN A 123 0.24 -9.81 -44.96
CA ASN A 123 0.53 -9.09 -46.19
C ASN A 123 -0.72 -8.37 -46.66
N PHE A 124 -0.52 -7.25 -47.33
CA PHE A 124 -1.58 -6.45 -47.90
C PHE A 124 -1.07 -5.71 -49.13
N VAL A 125 -1.98 -5.05 -49.84
CA VAL A 125 -1.64 -4.14 -50.93
C VAL A 125 -1.91 -2.73 -50.41
N ASN A 126 -0.88 -1.89 -50.38
CA ASN A 126 -1.03 -0.53 -49.88
C ASN A 126 -1.80 0.37 -50.86
N GLU A 127 -2.03 1.63 -50.47
CA GLU A 127 -2.79 2.61 -51.26
C GLU A 127 -2.20 2.85 -52.67
N GLN A 128 -0.91 2.59 -52.86
CA GLN A 128 -0.19 2.73 -54.12
C GLN A 128 -0.27 1.47 -55.00
N GLY A 129 -1.00 0.43 -54.57
CA GLY A 129 -1.10 -0.84 -55.30
C GLY A 129 0.14 -1.73 -55.15
N VAL A 130 1.02 -1.44 -54.19
CA VAL A 130 2.28 -2.16 -53.97
C VAL A 130 2.09 -3.20 -52.86
N PRO A 131 2.55 -4.47 -53.06
CA PRO A 131 2.58 -5.46 -51.98
C PRO A 131 3.43 -4.98 -50.80
N ASP A 132 2.87 -5.11 -49.60
CA ASP A 132 3.47 -4.68 -48.35
C ASP A 132 3.16 -5.72 -47.25
N SER A 133 3.88 -5.66 -46.14
CA SER A 133 3.78 -6.65 -45.06
C SER A 133 4.08 -6.04 -43.70
N LEU A 134 3.45 -6.59 -42.66
CA LEU A 134 3.76 -6.27 -41.27
C LEU A 134 5.19 -6.72 -40.92
N VAL A 135 5.84 -6.00 -40.01
CA VAL A 135 7.17 -6.33 -39.48
C VAL A 135 7.16 -6.09 -37.97
N LYS A 136 7.26 -7.17 -37.20
CA LYS A 136 7.21 -7.19 -35.74
C LYS A 136 6.05 -6.36 -35.15
N PRO A 137 4.78 -6.67 -35.50
CA PRO A 137 3.66 -5.99 -34.88
C PRO A 137 3.62 -6.29 -33.37
N GLN A 138 3.45 -5.26 -32.54
CA GLN A 138 3.45 -5.40 -31.07
C GLN A 138 2.17 -5.03 -30.35
N GLY A 139 1.27 -4.30 -31.02
CA GLY A 139 0.01 -3.86 -30.43
C GLY A 139 -1.12 -3.98 -31.44
N VAL A 140 -2.30 -4.34 -30.97
CA VAL A 140 -3.53 -4.42 -31.76
C VAL A 140 -4.69 -3.81 -30.98
N PHE A 141 -5.52 -3.01 -31.65
CA PHE A 141 -6.71 -2.42 -31.04
C PHE A 141 -7.88 -2.50 -32.01
N ILE A 142 -9.07 -2.80 -31.49
CA ILE A 142 -10.27 -2.96 -32.32
C ILE A 142 -11.32 -1.95 -31.88
N THR A 143 -11.79 -1.12 -32.80
CA THR A 143 -12.95 -0.26 -32.55
C THR A 143 -14.24 -1.01 -32.92
N PRO A 144 -15.31 -0.88 -32.11
CA PRO A 144 -16.61 -1.42 -32.48
C PRO A 144 -17.26 -0.56 -33.57
N ASP A 145 -18.27 -1.13 -34.23
CA ASP A 145 -19.19 -0.34 -35.04
C ASP A 145 -19.86 0.73 -34.18
N ARG A 146 -20.03 1.94 -34.72
CA ARG A 146 -20.68 3.04 -34.02
C ARG A 146 -21.73 3.71 -34.90
N VAL A 147 -22.71 4.33 -34.24
CA VAL A 147 -23.77 5.08 -34.92
C VAL A 147 -23.45 6.57 -34.83
N GLU A 148 -23.27 7.21 -35.97
CA GLU A 148 -23.11 8.67 -36.09
C GLU A 148 -24.33 9.24 -36.82
N GLY A 149 -25.24 9.85 -36.05
CA GLY A 149 -26.51 10.35 -36.57
C GLY A 149 -27.41 9.19 -37.04
N THR A 150 -27.58 9.04 -38.34
CA THR A 150 -28.33 7.94 -38.97
C THR A 150 -27.44 6.92 -39.69
N GLU A 151 -26.12 7.14 -39.70
CA GLU A 151 -25.17 6.27 -40.38
C GLU A 151 -24.44 5.36 -39.38
N THR A 152 -24.22 4.11 -39.79
CA THR A 152 -23.34 3.19 -39.05
C THR A 152 -21.94 3.31 -39.64
N VAL A 153 -21.01 3.78 -38.83
CA VAL A 153 -19.57 3.81 -39.15
C VAL A 153 -18.99 2.46 -38.73
N PRO A 154 -18.47 1.64 -39.67
CA PRO A 154 -17.89 0.36 -39.33
C PRO A 154 -16.61 0.54 -38.51
N GLY A 155 -16.40 -0.37 -37.57
CA GLY A 155 -15.19 -0.46 -36.77
C GLY A 155 -13.95 -0.82 -37.62
N ARG A 156 -12.78 -0.65 -37.02
CA ARG A 156 -11.48 -0.92 -37.66
C ARG A 156 -10.55 -1.68 -36.72
N ILE A 157 -9.64 -2.44 -37.31
CA ILE A 157 -8.50 -3.05 -36.62
C ILE A 157 -7.30 -2.12 -36.82
N PHE A 158 -6.67 -1.69 -35.73
CA PHE A 158 -5.46 -0.90 -35.73
C PHE A 158 -4.29 -1.79 -35.31
N VAL A 159 -3.23 -1.80 -36.12
CA VAL A 159 -2.04 -2.62 -35.86
C VAL A 159 -0.81 -1.73 -35.76
N CYS A 160 -0.13 -1.79 -34.61
CA CYS A 160 1.18 -1.17 -34.42
C CYS A 160 2.25 -1.97 -35.16
N ASP A 161 2.57 -1.58 -36.40
CA ASP A 161 3.60 -2.18 -37.25
C ASP A 161 4.99 -1.66 -36.84
N THR A 162 5.40 -2.07 -35.64
CA THR A 162 6.47 -1.44 -34.84
C THR A 162 7.76 -1.20 -35.60
N ASN A 163 8.26 -2.20 -36.32
CA ASN A 163 9.57 -2.09 -36.99
C ASN A 163 9.50 -1.38 -38.35
N ASN A 164 8.30 -1.14 -38.87
CA ASN A 164 8.08 -0.24 -39.99
C ASN A 164 7.69 1.18 -39.53
N ASN A 165 7.71 1.46 -38.21
CA ASN A 165 7.46 2.78 -37.64
C ASN A 165 6.13 3.40 -38.09
N ARG A 166 5.06 2.60 -38.16
CA ARG A 166 3.74 3.02 -38.65
C ARG A 166 2.61 2.28 -37.95
N ILE A 167 1.39 2.78 -38.11
CA ILE A 167 0.18 2.03 -37.77
C ILE A 167 -0.53 1.65 -39.07
N VAL A 168 -1.06 0.43 -39.15
CA VAL A 168 -1.82 -0.04 -40.31
C VAL A 168 -3.24 -0.35 -39.87
N THR A 169 -4.22 0.08 -40.66
CA THR A 169 -5.64 -0.14 -40.38
C THR A 169 -6.26 -1.14 -41.36
N PHE A 170 -7.13 -1.99 -40.83
CA PHE A 170 -7.88 -3.00 -41.58
C PHE A 170 -9.36 -2.95 -41.19
N ASP A 171 -10.23 -3.43 -42.06
CA ASP A 171 -11.62 -3.70 -41.67
C ASP A 171 -11.71 -4.96 -40.80
N HIS A 172 -12.90 -5.26 -40.27
CA HIS A 172 -13.12 -6.43 -39.40
C HIS A 172 -12.96 -7.79 -40.11
N ASP A 173 -12.88 -7.79 -41.45
CA ASP A 173 -12.61 -8.97 -42.28
C ASP A 173 -11.11 -9.11 -42.63
N GLY A 174 -10.28 -8.14 -42.20
CA GLY A 174 -8.83 -8.14 -42.41
C GLY A 174 -8.39 -7.52 -43.75
N ASN A 175 -9.28 -6.84 -44.48
CA ASN A 175 -8.90 -6.13 -45.68
C ASN A 175 -8.21 -4.82 -45.34
N PHE A 176 -7.16 -4.50 -46.07
CA PHE A 176 -6.40 -3.27 -45.88
C PHE A 176 -7.27 -2.03 -46.10
N MET A 177 -7.14 -1.06 -45.19
CA MET A 177 -7.78 0.24 -45.31
C MET A 177 -6.77 1.34 -45.58
N ARG A 178 -5.81 1.58 -44.66
CA ARG A 178 -4.86 2.70 -44.74
C ARG A 178 -3.61 2.47 -43.89
N ILE A 179 -2.51 3.10 -44.30
CA ILE A 179 -1.31 3.30 -43.49
C ILE A 179 -1.38 4.67 -42.81
N ILE A 180 -1.20 4.70 -41.49
CA ILE A 180 -1.04 5.90 -40.68
C ILE A 180 0.46 6.09 -40.44
N PRO A 181 1.10 7.11 -41.03
CA PRO A 181 2.54 7.30 -40.95
C PRO A 181 2.98 7.76 -39.56
N ALA A 182 4.30 7.86 -39.37
CA ALA A 182 4.85 8.53 -38.19
C ALA A 182 4.36 9.98 -38.13
N PRO A 183 3.92 10.48 -36.96
CA PRO A 183 3.53 11.87 -36.81
C PRO A 183 4.73 12.81 -36.98
N GLU A 184 4.52 13.94 -37.65
CA GLU A 184 5.54 14.98 -37.82
C GLU A 184 5.25 16.17 -36.89
N SER A 185 6.24 16.58 -36.08
CA SER A 185 6.15 17.76 -35.21
C SER A 185 7.53 18.19 -34.71
N GLU A 186 7.73 19.50 -34.52
CA GLU A 186 8.94 20.05 -33.88
C GLU A 186 9.05 19.68 -32.39
N LEU A 187 7.99 19.12 -31.78
CA LEU A 187 8.01 18.67 -30.38
C LEU A 187 8.69 17.31 -30.18
N PHE A 188 8.99 16.57 -31.26
CA PHE A 188 9.78 15.34 -31.18
C PHE A 188 11.28 15.70 -31.13
N ASP A 189 12.04 14.97 -30.31
CA ASP A 189 13.49 15.17 -30.23
C ASP A 189 14.17 14.87 -31.58
N GLU A 190 15.19 15.65 -31.93
CA GLU A 190 15.98 15.41 -33.14
C GLU A 190 16.56 13.99 -33.16
N GLY A 191 16.25 13.22 -34.20
CA GLY A 191 16.69 11.83 -34.35
C GLY A 191 15.85 10.80 -33.58
N SER A 192 14.74 11.20 -32.94
CA SER A 192 13.78 10.24 -32.37
C SER A 192 13.16 9.39 -33.47
N VAL A 193 13.18 8.07 -33.28
CA VAL A 193 12.56 7.11 -34.20
C VAL A 193 11.22 6.69 -33.62
N TYR A 194 10.10 7.06 -34.24
CA TYR A 194 8.78 6.63 -33.82
C TYR A 194 8.64 5.10 -33.87
N LYS A 195 8.35 4.44 -32.74
CA LYS A 195 8.19 2.98 -32.64
C LYS A 195 6.92 2.64 -31.86
N PRO A 196 5.75 2.64 -32.53
CA PRO A 196 4.47 2.37 -31.88
C PRO A 196 4.45 0.93 -31.36
N VAL A 197 4.16 0.76 -30.07
CA VAL A 197 4.06 -0.56 -29.42
C VAL A 197 2.66 -0.86 -28.91
N ALA A 198 1.86 0.17 -28.61
CA ALA A 198 0.47 0.03 -28.23
C ALA A 198 -0.33 1.24 -28.68
N VAL A 199 -1.61 1.02 -28.99
CA VAL A 199 -2.53 2.06 -29.47
C VAL A 199 -3.89 1.86 -28.83
N ALA A 200 -4.53 2.96 -28.47
CA ALA A 200 -5.94 3.00 -28.12
C ALA A 200 -6.63 4.05 -28.98
N VAL A 201 -7.88 3.79 -29.37
CA VAL A 201 -8.64 4.68 -30.26
C VAL A 201 -9.98 5.01 -29.63
N ASP A 202 -10.29 6.30 -29.46
CA ASP A 202 -11.58 6.72 -28.92
C ASP A 202 -12.70 6.73 -29.98
N LYS A 203 -13.93 6.99 -29.52
CA LYS A 203 -15.12 7.07 -30.37
C LYS A 203 -15.08 8.13 -31.46
N TYR A 204 -14.09 9.04 -31.43
CA TYR A 204 -13.88 10.10 -32.41
C TYR A 204 -12.69 9.82 -33.33
N ASP A 205 -12.20 8.58 -33.39
CA ASP A 205 -11.01 8.16 -34.12
C ASP A 205 -9.74 8.94 -33.74
N ARG A 206 -9.66 9.41 -32.49
CA ARG A 206 -8.41 9.95 -31.95
C ARG A 206 -7.54 8.81 -31.46
N LEU A 207 -6.31 8.77 -31.94
CA LEU A 207 -5.33 7.76 -31.60
C LEU A 207 -4.49 8.24 -30.43
N TYR A 208 -4.38 7.38 -29.41
CA TYR A 208 -3.47 7.50 -28.29
C TYR A 208 -2.42 6.41 -28.44
N VAL A 209 -1.18 6.80 -28.74
CA VAL A 209 -0.12 5.87 -29.10
C VAL A 209 1.01 5.91 -28.09
N VAL A 210 1.36 4.73 -27.61
CA VAL A 210 2.56 4.50 -26.82
C VAL A 210 3.68 4.10 -27.78
N SER A 211 4.77 4.87 -27.76
CA SER A 211 5.96 4.60 -28.55
C SER A 211 7.14 4.29 -27.62
N SER A 212 7.83 3.18 -27.88
CA SER A 212 8.95 2.65 -27.06
C SER A 212 10.24 3.47 -27.09
N THR A 213 10.18 4.64 -27.72
CA THR A 213 11.30 5.56 -27.94
C THR A 213 10.90 7.01 -27.69
N THR A 214 9.68 7.22 -27.17
CA THR A 214 9.10 8.55 -26.94
C THR A 214 8.90 8.76 -25.45
N TYR A 215 9.67 9.70 -24.90
CA TYR A 215 9.69 9.97 -23.47
C TYR A 215 8.71 11.08 -23.08
N GLN A 216 8.27 11.92 -24.00
CA GLN A 216 7.39 13.07 -23.78
C GLN A 216 5.99 12.67 -23.25
N GLY A 217 5.60 11.42 -23.42
CA GLY A 217 4.31 10.89 -22.99
C GLY A 217 3.64 10.07 -24.09
N ILE A 218 2.32 9.98 -24.01
CA ILE A 218 1.48 9.32 -25.01
C ILE A 218 1.28 10.29 -26.18
N ILE A 219 1.55 9.82 -27.40
CA ILE A 219 1.32 10.57 -28.63
C ILE A 219 -0.18 10.62 -28.89
N VAL A 220 -0.73 11.81 -29.07
CA VAL A 220 -2.12 12.02 -29.51
C VAL A 220 -2.10 12.48 -30.95
N MET A 221 -2.78 11.75 -31.83
CA MET A 221 -2.89 12.10 -33.24
C MET A 221 -4.24 11.70 -33.83
N THR A 222 -4.55 12.24 -35.00
CA THR A 222 -5.73 11.86 -35.78
C THR A 222 -5.52 10.51 -36.46
N ASP A 223 -6.59 9.94 -37.01
CA ASP A 223 -6.51 8.73 -37.82
C ASP A 223 -5.77 8.92 -39.16
N THR A 224 -5.46 10.16 -39.55
CA THR A 224 -4.61 10.51 -40.71
C THR A 224 -3.13 10.67 -40.34
N GLY A 225 -2.78 10.59 -39.05
CA GLY A 225 -1.41 10.79 -38.56
C GLY A 225 -1.06 12.25 -38.24
N GLU A 226 -2.03 13.16 -38.21
CA GLU A 226 -1.82 14.55 -37.82
C GLU A 226 -1.59 14.63 -36.31
N PHE A 227 -0.42 15.10 -35.91
CA PHE A 227 -0.03 15.22 -34.51
C PHE A 227 -0.83 16.32 -33.79
N THR A 228 -1.46 15.96 -32.68
CA THR A 228 -2.21 16.91 -31.83
C THR A 228 -1.40 17.35 -30.61
N GLY A 229 -0.67 16.43 -29.97
CA GLY A 229 0.07 16.74 -28.74
C GLY A 229 0.54 15.51 -27.98
N PHE A 230 1.19 15.74 -26.84
CA PHE A 230 1.51 14.70 -25.86
C PHE A 230 0.60 14.80 -24.64
N ILE A 231 0.20 13.66 -24.10
CA ILE A 231 -0.52 13.57 -22.82
C ILE A 231 0.18 12.60 -21.85
N GLY A 232 -0.14 12.71 -20.56
CA GLY A 232 0.40 11.81 -19.54
C GLY A 232 1.89 12.01 -19.23
N ALA A 233 2.50 13.10 -19.74
CA ALA A 233 3.87 13.49 -19.45
C ALA A 233 4.13 13.49 -17.94
N GLN A 234 5.19 12.82 -17.50
CA GLN A 234 5.49 12.73 -16.08
C GLN A 234 6.00 14.06 -15.56
N LYS A 235 5.20 14.74 -14.73
CA LYS A 235 5.69 15.88 -13.96
C LYS A 235 6.71 15.36 -12.94
N VAL A 236 7.94 15.82 -13.03
CA VAL A 236 8.94 15.59 -11.97
C VAL A 236 8.45 16.31 -10.72
N SER A 237 7.89 15.57 -9.77
CA SER A 237 7.58 16.11 -8.44
C SER A 237 8.91 16.36 -7.71
N ILE A 238 9.40 17.59 -7.73
CA ILE A 238 10.58 17.96 -6.95
C ILE A 238 10.20 17.93 -5.47
N SER A 239 10.83 17.06 -4.68
CA SER A 239 10.56 17.03 -3.24
C SER A 239 10.94 18.37 -2.59
N THR A 240 10.33 18.71 -1.46
CA THR A 240 10.67 19.95 -0.73
C THR A 240 12.17 20.00 -0.37
N TRP A 241 12.79 18.85 -0.10
CA TRP A 241 14.22 18.74 0.15
C TRP A 241 15.06 18.96 -1.11
N ASP A 242 14.65 18.43 -2.25
CA ASP A 242 15.32 18.67 -3.54
C ASP A 242 15.23 20.15 -3.95
N LYS A 243 14.13 20.84 -3.63
CA LYS A 243 14.01 22.31 -3.83
C LYS A 243 14.99 23.09 -2.96
N ILE A 244 15.23 22.64 -1.74
CA ILE A 244 16.20 23.25 -0.83
C ILE A 244 17.63 22.95 -1.32
N TRP A 245 17.93 21.69 -1.65
CA TRP A 245 19.24 21.27 -2.15
C TRP A 245 19.59 21.90 -3.51
N ARG A 246 18.61 22.11 -4.39
CA ARG A 246 18.77 22.86 -5.65
C ARG A 246 19.28 24.28 -5.46
N LYS A 247 18.99 24.94 -4.32
CA LYS A 247 19.53 26.28 -4.04
C LYS A 247 21.03 26.26 -3.78
N PHE A 248 21.59 25.09 -3.45
CA PHE A 248 23.01 24.88 -3.17
C PHE A 248 23.76 24.12 -4.26
N GLN A 249 23.08 23.64 -5.31
CA GLN A 249 23.69 22.98 -6.47
C GLN A 249 24.25 23.98 -7.48
N THR A 250 25.38 23.66 -8.11
CA THR A 250 25.93 24.42 -9.24
C THR A 250 25.03 24.27 -10.47
N GLU A 251 25.11 25.20 -11.43
CA GLU A 251 24.35 25.11 -12.69
C GLU A 251 24.62 23.80 -13.45
N GLU A 252 25.84 23.27 -13.38
CA GLU A 252 26.24 22.00 -13.97
C GLU A 252 25.67 20.77 -13.22
N GLN A 253 25.53 20.85 -11.89
CA GLN A 253 24.86 19.82 -11.08
C GLN A 253 23.34 19.83 -11.27
N LYS A 254 22.74 21.00 -11.53
CA LYS A 254 21.31 21.12 -11.87
C LYS A 254 21.04 20.52 -13.25
N ALA A 255 21.87 20.83 -14.25
CA ALA A 255 21.75 20.25 -15.59
C ALA A 255 21.89 18.72 -15.59
N ASN A 256 22.79 18.16 -14.78
CA ASN A 256 22.90 16.70 -14.61
C ASN A 256 21.74 16.07 -13.81
N SER A 257 20.99 16.87 -13.04
CA SER A 257 19.77 16.41 -12.34
C SER A 257 18.51 16.43 -13.22
N GLU A 258 18.56 17.14 -14.35
CA GLU A 258 17.46 17.24 -15.33
C GLU A 258 17.36 16.01 -16.24
N ALA A 259 18.33 15.09 -16.20
CA ALA A 259 18.29 13.80 -16.88
C ALA A 259 17.43 12.74 -16.15
N LEU A 260 16.44 13.16 -15.36
CA LEU A 260 15.40 12.28 -14.84
C LEU A 260 14.46 11.92 -16.00
N VAL A 261 14.91 10.92 -16.76
CA VAL A 261 14.25 10.29 -17.91
C VAL A 261 12.76 10.17 -17.61
N SER A 262 11.95 10.85 -18.42
CA SER A 262 10.51 10.60 -18.40
C SER A 262 10.30 9.13 -18.71
N LYS A 263 9.53 8.43 -17.86
CA LYS A 263 9.41 6.98 -17.96
C LYS A 263 8.51 6.63 -19.12
N GLU A 264 9.03 5.84 -20.05
CA GLU A 264 8.26 5.30 -21.16
C GLU A 264 7.05 4.52 -20.61
N PHE A 265 5.87 4.83 -21.14
CA PHE A 265 4.74 3.92 -21.04
C PHE A 265 5.04 2.71 -21.93
N ASN A 266 4.48 1.56 -21.56
CA ASN A 266 4.68 0.32 -22.31
C ASN A 266 3.38 -0.33 -22.77
N ASN A 267 2.23 0.07 -22.24
CA ASN A 267 0.92 -0.31 -22.78
C ASN A 267 -0.16 0.74 -22.46
N ILE A 268 -1.29 0.67 -23.18
CA ILE A 268 -2.45 1.54 -23.08
C ILE A 268 -3.74 0.75 -23.29
N ALA A 269 -4.78 1.07 -22.53
CA ALA A 269 -6.14 0.57 -22.72
C ALA A 269 -7.15 1.71 -22.60
N LEU A 270 -8.32 1.56 -23.23
CA LEU A 270 -9.39 2.55 -23.18
C LEU A 270 -10.65 1.95 -22.55
N ALA A 271 -11.26 2.70 -21.64
CA ALA A 271 -12.59 2.40 -21.12
C ALA A 271 -13.44 3.67 -21.10
N GLY A 272 -14.43 3.73 -21.99
CA GLY A 272 -15.22 4.94 -22.21
C GLY A 272 -14.34 6.10 -22.68
N GLU A 273 -14.23 7.15 -21.86
CA GLU A 273 -13.38 8.33 -22.12
C GLU A 273 -12.07 8.32 -21.32
N PHE A 274 -11.82 7.25 -20.57
CA PHE A 274 -10.67 7.12 -19.68
C PHE A 274 -9.59 6.25 -20.30
N ILE A 275 -8.35 6.72 -20.19
CA ILE A 275 -7.17 6.11 -20.77
C ILE A 275 -6.35 5.51 -19.63
N TYR A 276 -6.20 4.19 -19.63
CA TYR A 276 -5.35 3.48 -18.69
C TYR A 276 -3.99 3.26 -19.34
N VAL A 277 -2.92 3.58 -18.62
CA VAL A 277 -1.55 3.35 -19.12
C VAL A 277 -0.68 2.70 -18.07
N THR A 278 0.20 1.83 -18.53
CA THR A 278 1.20 1.15 -17.69
C THR A 278 2.61 1.59 -18.02
N THR A 279 3.48 1.60 -17.01
CA THR A 279 4.92 1.84 -17.15
C THR A 279 5.72 0.84 -16.33
N SER A 280 6.67 0.19 -16.98
CA SER A 280 7.60 -0.76 -16.36
C SER A 280 8.95 -0.13 -15.97
N SER A 281 9.16 1.15 -16.30
CA SER A 281 10.40 1.91 -16.11
C SER A 281 10.41 2.76 -14.83
N VAL A 282 9.58 2.40 -13.84
CA VAL A 282 9.53 3.06 -12.53
C VAL A 282 10.66 2.59 -11.62
N ASP A 283 11.35 3.55 -10.99
CA ASP A 283 12.35 3.26 -9.96
C ASP A 283 11.74 2.37 -8.86
N SER A 284 12.32 1.18 -8.70
CA SER A 284 11.78 0.17 -7.79
C SER A 284 11.83 0.62 -6.32
N GLY A 285 12.85 1.39 -5.91
CA GLY A 285 12.96 1.89 -4.54
C GLY A 285 11.88 2.92 -4.20
N LYS A 286 11.60 3.84 -5.13
CA LYS A 286 10.53 4.83 -5.01
C LYS A 286 9.15 4.19 -5.05
N MET A 287 8.92 3.21 -5.91
CA MET A 287 7.65 2.46 -5.93
C MET A 287 7.41 1.74 -4.60
N LEU A 288 8.41 1.03 -4.07
CA LEU A 288 8.31 0.37 -2.77
C LEU A 288 8.06 1.36 -1.62
N SER A 289 8.67 2.55 -1.69
CA SER A 289 8.45 3.63 -0.72
C SER A 289 7.02 4.18 -0.81
N ALA A 290 6.47 4.30 -2.03
CA ALA A 290 5.08 4.71 -2.25
C ALA A 290 4.09 3.68 -1.71
N ILE A 291 4.37 2.38 -1.90
CA ILE A 291 3.56 1.28 -1.34
C ILE A 291 3.61 1.31 0.20
N SER A 292 4.80 1.37 0.80
CA SER A 292 4.95 1.32 2.27
C SER A 292 4.38 2.54 2.98
N SER A 293 4.44 3.71 2.34
CA SER A 293 3.82 4.96 2.83
C SER A 293 2.34 5.08 2.48
N LYS A 294 1.73 4.11 1.77
CA LYS A 294 0.34 4.13 1.32
C LYS A 294 0.01 5.41 0.53
N SER A 295 0.92 5.80 -0.37
CA SER A 295 0.83 7.05 -1.13
C SER A 295 -0.43 7.08 -2.01
N LYS A 296 -1.15 8.21 -1.98
CA LYS A 296 -2.26 8.49 -2.91
C LYS A 296 -1.78 9.20 -4.19
N SER A 297 -0.48 9.52 -4.33
CA SER A 297 0.10 10.16 -5.52
C SER A 297 0.40 9.17 -6.66
N GLY A 298 0.19 9.61 -7.90
CA GLY A 298 0.53 8.89 -9.13
C GLY A 298 1.99 9.05 -9.61
N ASP A 299 2.86 9.78 -8.90
CA ASP A 299 4.23 10.10 -9.38
C ASP A 299 5.09 8.86 -9.63
N TYR A 300 4.94 7.84 -8.79
CA TYR A 300 5.66 6.56 -8.87
C TYR A 300 4.72 5.36 -9.04
N ALA A 301 3.49 5.61 -9.51
CA ALA A 301 2.54 4.53 -9.80
C ALA A 301 2.89 3.86 -11.14
N PRO A 302 2.91 2.51 -11.20
CA PRO A 302 3.16 1.79 -12.43
C PRO A 302 1.95 1.78 -13.38
N VAL A 303 0.80 2.23 -12.91
CA VAL A 303 -0.44 2.37 -13.68
C VAL A 303 -1.08 3.72 -13.38
N LYS A 304 -1.66 4.34 -14.41
CA LYS A 304 -2.33 5.64 -14.32
C LYS A 304 -3.62 5.59 -15.14
N MET A 305 -4.62 6.33 -14.67
CA MET A 305 -5.85 6.60 -15.41
C MET A 305 -5.86 8.08 -15.76
N LEU A 306 -5.92 8.39 -17.05
CA LEU A 306 -5.92 9.73 -17.59
C LEU A 306 -7.30 10.05 -18.16
N ASN A 307 -7.75 11.29 -18.02
CA ASN A 307 -8.84 11.79 -18.85
C ASN A 307 -8.35 12.13 -20.27
N ALA A 308 -9.28 12.45 -21.18
CA ALA A 308 -8.95 12.85 -22.55
C ALA A 308 -8.01 14.08 -22.66
N ALA A 309 -7.89 14.89 -21.61
CA ALA A 309 -6.96 16.02 -21.54
C ALA A 309 -5.57 15.64 -20.99
N GLY A 310 -5.34 14.36 -20.67
CA GLY A 310 -4.06 13.88 -20.13
C GLY A 310 -3.86 14.10 -18.63
N THR A 311 -4.89 14.53 -17.91
CA THR A 311 -4.81 14.71 -16.45
C THR A 311 -5.03 13.37 -15.75
N GLU A 312 -4.15 13.06 -14.81
CA GLU A 312 -4.23 11.85 -13.99
C GLU A 312 -5.36 11.95 -12.96
N ILE A 313 -6.22 10.93 -12.93
CA ILE A 313 -7.45 10.91 -12.12
C ILE A 313 -7.71 9.55 -11.44
N MET A 314 -6.72 8.64 -11.39
CA MET A 314 -6.92 7.33 -10.75
C MET A 314 -7.11 7.50 -9.24
N ALA A 315 -8.21 6.92 -8.72
CA ALA A 315 -8.42 6.81 -7.29
C ALA A 315 -7.45 5.80 -6.67
N ARG A 316 -6.91 6.15 -5.49
CA ARG A 316 -5.96 5.32 -4.73
C ARG A 316 -6.41 5.26 -3.27
N ASN A 317 -7.65 4.84 -3.07
CA ASN A 317 -8.31 4.82 -1.75
C ASN A 317 -8.21 3.46 -1.05
N GLY A 318 -7.73 2.42 -1.75
CA GLY A 318 -7.41 1.13 -1.15
C GLY A 318 -6.29 1.20 -0.12
N PHE A 319 -6.13 0.11 0.65
CA PHE A 319 -5.09 0.02 1.68
C PHE A 319 -3.68 0.27 1.15
N TYR A 320 -3.45 -0.07 -0.11
CA TYR A 320 -2.21 0.12 -0.82
C TYR A 320 -2.50 0.70 -2.20
N PRO A 321 -1.63 1.59 -2.73
CA PRO A 321 -1.77 2.08 -4.08
C PRO A 321 -1.70 0.92 -5.09
N PRO A 322 -2.49 0.96 -6.18
CA PRO A 322 -2.42 -0.05 -7.23
C PRO A 322 -1.02 -0.11 -7.87
N SER A 323 -0.21 -1.04 -7.40
CA SER A 323 1.21 -1.17 -7.78
C SER A 323 1.67 -2.63 -7.93
N GLY A 324 0.74 -3.59 -7.90
CA GLY A 324 1.05 -5.02 -7.83
C GLY A 324 1.40 -5.51 -6.42
N GLU A 325 2.46 -6.30 -6.29
CA GLU A 325 2.83 -7.03 -5.06
C GLU A 325 3.21 -6.07 -3.92
N VAL A 326 2.51 -6.20 -2.79
CA VAL A 326 2.73 -5.42 -1.57
C VAL A 326 3.71 -6.11 -0.62
N ASP A 327 3.65 -7.44 -0.48
CA ASP A 327 4.51 -8.19 0.42
C ASP A 327 5.92 -8.33 -0.16
N ASN A 328 6.76 -7.35 0.17
CA ASN A 328 8.13 -7.22 -0.34
C ASN A 328 9.19 -7.48 0.76
N ALA A 329 8.86 -8.25 1.80
CA ALA A 329 9.73 -8.43 2.97
C ALA A 329 11.05 -9.15 2.61
N ARG A 330 12.20 -8.44 2.72
CA ARG A 330 13.56 -8.93 2.40
C ARG A 330 14.08 -10.12 3.22
N ASN A 331 13.37 -10.53 4.29
CA ASN A 331 13.84 -11.53 5.26
C ASN A 331 13.13 -12.90 5.11
N GLN A 332 12.54 -13.18 3.96
CA GLN A 332 11.88 -14.46 3.65
C GLN A 332 12.91 -15.44 3.02
N PRO A 333 12.61 -16.75 2.93
CA PRO A 333 13.52 -17.75 2.34
C PRO A 333 13.95 -17.42 0.89
N SER A 334 15.03 -18.06 0.41
CA SER A 334 15.70 -17.79 -0.88
C SER A 334 14.81 -17.84 -2.13
N ASP A 335 13.66 -18.48 -2.03
CA ASP A 335 12.85 -18.86 -3.19
C ASP A 335 11.75 -17.83 -3.51
N LYS A 336 11.57 -16.80 -2.68
CA LYS A 336 10.55 -15.75 -2.88
C LYS A 336 11.09 -14.64 -3.80
N ILE A 337 10.33 -14.26 -4.81
CA ILE A 337 10.69 -13.16 -5.73
C ILE A 337 10.50 -11.82 -5.00
N TYR A 338 11.58 -11.02 -4.85
CA TYR A 338 11.57 -9.75 -4.11
C TYR A 338 11.50 -8.50 -4.99
N GLY A 339 10.94 -7.43 -4.42
CA GLY A 339 10.96 -6.07 -4.98
C GLY A 339 9.73 -5.73 -5.81
N ALA A 340 9.64 -4.47 -6.25
CA ALA A 340 8.51 -3.95 -7.00
C ALA A 340 8.08 -4.86 -8.18
N SER A 341 6.78 -4.90 -8.43
CA SER A 341 6.19 -5.57 -9.58
C SER A 341 6.62 -4.89 -10.89
N LYS A 342 6.75 -5.70 -11.94
CA LYS A 342 6.95 -5.21 -13.30
C LYS A 342 5.60 -5.26 -14.01
N VAL A 343 4.85 -4.18 -13.92
CA VAL A 343 3.54 -4.06 -14.58
C VAL A 343 3.74 -3.88 -16.07
N VAL A 344 3.11 -4.73 -16.87
CA VAL A 344 3.27 -4.72 -18.34
C VAL A 344 1.98 -4.48 -19.11
N ASP A 345 0.82 -4.67 -18.50
CA ASP A 345 -0.46 -4.49 -19.18
C ASP A 345 -1.58 -4.20 -18.17
N VAL A 346 -2.67 -3.63 -18.67
CA VAL A 346 -3.89 -3.28 -17.95
C VAL A 346 -5.12 -3.58 -18.81
N ALA A 347 -6.13 -4.23 -18.24
CA ALA A 347 -7.42 -4.46 -18.89
C ALA A 347 -8.56 -3.97 -17.99
N VAL A 348 -9.62 -3.45 -18.61
CA VAL A 348 -10.83 -3.03 -17.91
C VAL A 348 -11.94 -4.05 -18.20
N GLY A 349 -12.54 -4.57 -17.14
CA GLY A 349 -13.64 -5.52 -17.21
C GLY A 349 -15.01 -4.84 -17.34
N PRO A 350 -16.08 -5.62 -17.60
CA PRO A 350 -17.40 -5.09 -17.92
C PRO A 350 -18.05 -4.27 -16.78
N GLU A 351 -17.69 -4.53 -15.52
CA GLU A 351 -18.25 -3.83 -14.34
C GLU A 351 -17.35 -2.71 -13.81
N GLU A 352 -16.56 -2.08 -14.69
CA GLU A 352 -15.57 -1.03 -14.37
C GLU A 352 -14.47 -1.45 -13.38
N THR A 353 -14.41 -2.75 -13.04
CA THR A 353 -13.22 -3.33 -12.43
C THR A 353 -12.09 -3.35 -13.43
N TRP A 354 -10.86 -3.26 -12.96
CA TRP A 354 -9.70 -3.22 -13.84
C TRP A 354 -8.55 -4.01 -13.25
N SER A 355 -7.76 -4.62 -14.12
CA SER A 355 -6.72 -5.57 -13.74
C SER A 355 -5.39 -5.16 -14.32
N ILE A 356 -4.33 -5.32 -13.54
CA ILE A 356 -2.95 -5.19 -14.02
C ILE A 356 -2.23 -6.53 -13.90
N ILE A 357 -1.21 -6.72 -14.73
CA ILE A 357 -0.38 -7.93 -14.69
C ILE A 357 1.06 -7.62 -14.29
N ASP A 358 1.56 -8.34 -13.28
CA ASP A 358 2.97 -8.37 -12.87
C ASP A 358 3.69 -9.49 -13.62
N GLN A 359 4.44 -9.13 -14.66
CA GLN A 359 5.23 -10.10 -15.44
C GLN A 359 6.32 -10.78 -14.61
N LYS A 360 6.82 -10.13 -13.55
CA LYS A 360 7.92 -10.66 -12.73
C LYS A 360 7.50 -11.91 -11.94
N ARG A 361 6.23 -11.99 -11.56
CA ARG A 361 5.65 -13.08 -10.75
C ARG A 361 4.56 -13.85 -11.49
N SER A 362 4.18 -13.42 -12.69
CA SER A 362 3.02 -13.90 -13.43
C SER A 362 1.74 -13.84 -12.60
N LYS A 363 1.47 -12.67 -12.01
CA LYS A 363 0.30 -12.41 -11.17
C LYS A 363 -0.63 -11.37 -11.78
N VAL A 364 -1.92 -11.54 -11.56
CA VAL A 364 -2.97 -10.58 -11.87
C VAL A 364 -3.42 -9.90 -10.58
N PHE A 365 -3.63 -8.60 -10.62
CA PHE A 365 -4.20 -7.82 -9.52
C PHE A 365 -5.41 -7.06 -10.03
N THR A 366 -6.59 -7.30 -9.46
CA THR A 366 -7.85 -6.68 -9.87
C THR A 366 -8.34 -5.70 -8.83
N TYR A 367 -8.75 -4.51 -9.29
CA TYR A 367 -9.17 -3.40 -8.47
C TYR A 367 -10.57 -2.91 -8.85
N ASP A 368 -11.26 -2.27 -7.90
CA ASP A 368 -12.44 -1.46 -8.19
C ASP A 368 -12.06 -0.03 -8.67
N THR A 369 -13.07 0.78 -8.99
CA THR A 369 -12.89 2.17 -9.44
C THR A 369 -12.29 3.09 -8.36
N GLN A 370 -12.27 2.69 -7.09
CA GLN A 370 -11.68 3.42 -5.98
C GLN A 370 -10.21 3.01 -5.73
N GLY A 371 -9.70 2.03 -6.48
CA GLY A 371 -8.36 1.49 -6.31
C GLY A 371 -8.23 0.52 -5.13
N ASN A 372 -9.35 -0.05 -4.65
CA ASN A 372 -9.32 -1.13 -3.65
C ASN A 372 -8.95 -2.44 -4.35
N LEU A 373 -7.98 -3.18 -3.81
CA LEU A 373 -7.65 -4.51 -4.31
C LEU A 373 -8.78 -5.48 -3.96
N LEU A 374 -9.41 -6.06 -4.98
CA LEU A 374 -10.49 -7.03 -4.84
C LEU A 374 -9.94 -8.45 -4.70
N PHE A 375 -8.99 -8.81 -5.55
CA PHE A 375 -8.29 -10.08 -5.52
C PHE A 375 -7.01 -10.02 -6.34
N ALA A 376 -6.05 -10.85 -5.96
CA ALA A 376 -4.84 -11.13 -6.72
C ALA A 376 -4.66 -12.65 -6.83
N PHE A 377 -4.20 -13.13 -7.98
CA PHE A 377 -3.95 -14.56 -8.20
C PHE A 377 -2.86 -14.76 -9.26
N GLY A 378 -2.47 -16.02 -9.46
CA GLY A 378 -1.47 -16.43 -10.43
C GLY A 378 -0.16 -16.84 -9.79
N ASP A 379 0.56 -17.71 -10.48
CA ASP A 379 1.90 -18.15 -10.11
C ASP A 379 2.64 -18.67 -11.35
N THR A 380 3.96 -18.71 -11.28
CA THR A 380 4.81 -19.23 -12.34
C THR A 380 4.88 -20.76 -12.29
N GLY A 381 4.72 -21.42 -13.42
CA GLY A 381 4.69 -22.88 -13.47
C GLY A 381 4.28 -23.40 -14.84
N LYS A 382 4.14 -24.73 -14.94
CA LYS A 382 3.77 -25.44 -16.18
C LYS A 382 2.41 -26.12 -16.11
N GLN A 383 1.73 -26.08 -14.96
CA GLN A 383 0.42 -26.69 -14.80
C GLN A 383 -0.67 -25.77 -15.36
N LEU A 384 -1.84 -26.32 -15.71
CA LEU A 384 -2.98 -25.54 -16.17
C LEU A 384 -3.36 -24.47 -15.13
N GLY A 385 -3.27 -23.20 -15.52
CA GLY A 385 -3.51 -22.06 -14.62
C GLY A 385 -2.25 -21.40 -14.07
N ASN A 386 -1.06 -21.96 -14.31
CA ASN A 386 0.18 -21.22 -14.16
C ASN A 386 0.58 -20.56 -15.48
N ILE A 387 1.31 -19.45 -15.38
CA ILE A 387 1.80 -18.70 -16.53
C ILE A 387 3.30 -18.49 -16.40
N VAL A 388 4.06 -18.87 -17.42
CA VAL A 388 5.52 -18.79 -17.41
C VAL A 388 5.99 -17.35 -17.59
N LYS A 389 5.47 -16.64 -18.60
CA LYS A 389 5.75 -15.22 -18.80
C LYS A 389 4.50 -14.50 -19.32
N LEU A 390 3.79 -13.89 -18.38
CA LEU A 390 2.57 -13.13 -18.66
C LEU A 390 2.91 -11.87 -19.48
N ALA A 391 2.25 -11.71 -20.63
CA ALA A 391 2.52 -10.64 -21.59
C ALA A 391 1.30 -9.76 -21.89
N GLY A 392 0.09 -10.32 -21.84
CA GLY A 392 -1.14 -9.57 -22.08
C GLY A 392 -2.33 -10.12 -21.29
N ILE A 393 -3.32 -9.27 -21.05
CA ILE A 393 -4.57 -9.58 -20.37
C ILE A 393 -5.74 -8.94 -21.12
N VAL A 394 -6.84 -9.67 -21.30
CA VAL A 394 -8.07 -9.11 -21.85
C VAL A 394 -9.30 -9.81 -21.28
N TYR A 395 -10.43 -9.10 -21.21
CA TYR A 395 -11.71 -9.67 -20.82
C TYR A 395 -12.51 -10.12 -22.04
N GLN A 396 -13.12 -11.30 -21.97
CA GLN A 396 -14.10 -11.80 -22.92
C GLN A 396 -15.39 -12.12 -22.14
N GLY A 397 -16.26 -11.12 -22.00
CA GLY A 397 -17.37 -11.17 -21.04
C GLY A 397 -16.83 -11.36 -19.62
N ASP A 398 -17.34 -12.39 -18.91
CA ASP A 398 -16.87 -12.73 -17.56
C ASP A 398 -15.50 -13.45 -17.54
N ASN A 399 -15.04 -13.96 -18.69
CA ASN A 399 -13.77 -14.67 -18.77
C ASN A 399 -12.60 -13.71 -18.86
N MET A 400 -11.47 -14.12 -18.28
CA MET A 400 -10.19 -13.41 -18.38
C MET A 400 -9.21 -14.25 -19.18
N LEU A 401 -8.66 -13.68 -20.25
CA LEU A 401 -7.70 -14.34 -21.13
C LEU A 401 -6.31 -13.80 -20.79
N LEU A 402 -5.40 -14.69 -20.41
CA LEU A 402 -4.03 -14.31 -20.04
C LEU A 402 -3.03 -14.91 -21.04
N LEU A 403 -2.33 -14.05 -21.77
CA LEU A 403 -1.37 -14.41 -22.81
C LEU A 403 -0.01 -14.79 -22.20
N ASP A 404 0.44 -16.02 -22.45
CA ASP A 404 1.76 -16.52 -22.09
C ASP A 404 2.71 -16.46 -23.29
N GLN A 405 3.65 -15.53 -23.22
CA GLN A 405 4.64 -15.32 -24.27
C GLN A 405 5.62 -16.49 -24.41
N THR A 406 5.96 -17.16 -23.31
CA THR A 406 6.93 -18.28 -23.34
C THR A 406 6.24 -19.58 -23.74
N ALA A 407 5.04 -19.84 -23.20
CA ALA A 407 4.26 -21.02 -23.54
C ALA A 407 3.53 -20.89 -24.89
N LYS A 408 3.59 -19.74 -25.57
CA LYS A 408 3.04 -19.52 -26.92
C LYS A 408 1.56 -19.87 -27.02
N SER A 409 0.83 -19.49 -25.97
CA SER A 409 -0.57 -19.83 -25.74
C SER A 409 -1.20 -18.77 -24.85
N PHE A 410 -2.53 -18.78 -24.73
CA PHE A 410 -3.20 -18.03 -23.67
C PHE A 410 -4.08 -18.97 -22.86
N THR A 411 -4.23 -18.69 -21.57
CA THR A 411 -5.11 -19.45 -20.68
C THR A 411 -6.39 -18.67 -20.44
N VAL A 412 -7.53 -19.36 -20.56
CA VAL A 412 -8.86 -18.81 -20.24
C VAL A 412 -9.17 -19.11 -18.79
N TYR A 413 -9.42 -18.05 -18.03
CA TYR A 413 -9.86 -18.11 -16.65
C TYR A 413 -11.34 -17.75 -16.59
N GLN A 414 -12.13 -18.60 -15.95
CA GLN A 414 -13.55 -18.39 -15.75
C GLN A 414 -13.79 -17.82 -14.35
N ARG A 415 -14.64 -16.80 -14.26
CA ARG A 415 -15.06 -16.22 -12.98
C ARG A 415 -15.83 -17.27 -12.18
N THR A 416 -15.48 -17.44 -10.91
CA THR A 416 -16.18 -18.38 -10.02
C THR A 416 -17.44 -17.77 -9.43
N GLU A 417 -18.24 -18.58 -8.74
CA GLU A 417 -19.37 -18.07 -7.94
C GLU A 417 -18.91 -17.03 -6.89
N TYR A 418 -17.75 -17.24 -6.27
CA TYR A 418 -17.17 -16.27 -5.32
C TYR A 418 -16.82 -14.95 -6.02
N GLY A 419 -16.19 -15.02 -7.20
CA GLY A 419 -15.93 -13.85 -8.04
C GLY A 419 -17.21 -13.11 -8.43
N ASN A 420 -18.27 -13.84 -8.80
CA ASN A 420 -19.57 -13.24 -9.17
C ASN A 420 -20.19 -12.44 -8.02
N ILE A 421 -20.20 -12.98 -6.80
CA ILE A 421 -20.76 -12.27 -5.63
C ILE A 421 -19.95 -11.00 -5.34
N LEU A 422 -18.61 -11.09 -5.46
CA LEU A 422 -17.72 -9.95 -5.25
C LEU A 422 -18.00 -8.83 -6.24
N ILE A 423 -18.09 -9.15 -7.53
CA ILE A 423 -18.37 -8.15 -8.57
C ILE A 423 -19.77 -7.57 -8.42
N LYS A 424 -20.76 -8.40 -8.10
CA LYS A 424 -22.13 -7.95 -7.84
C LYS A 424 -22.23 -7.00 -6.64
N ALA A 425 -21.43 -7.20 -5.59
CA ALA A 425 -21.36 -6.27 -4.46
C ALA A 425 -20.87 -4.88 -4.91
N ILE A 426 -19.88 -4.84 -5.82
CA ILE A 426 -19.36 -3.60 -6.42
C ILE A 426 -20.42 -2.95 -7.32
N GLU A 427 -21.10 -3.72 -8.16
CA GLU A 427 -22.19 -3.25 -9.01
C GLU A 427 -23.30 -2.61 -8.17
N ASN A 428 -23.85 -3.32 -7.17
CA ASN A 428 -24.88 -2.79 -6.28
C ASN A 428 -24.42 -1.54 -5.52
N GLN A 429 -23.13 -1.47 -5.15
CA GLN A 429 -22.56 -0.29 -4.49
C GLN A 429 -22.50 0.92 -5.44
N ASN A 430 -22.09 0.70 -6.69
CA ASN A 430 -22.04 1.74 -7.72
C ASN A 430 -23.45 2.25 -8.09
N ASP A 431 -24.42 1.33 -8.17
CA ASP A 431 -25.84 1.60 -8.41
C ASP A 431 -26.56 2.21 -7.19
N ARG A 432 -25.86 2.40 -6.07
CA ARG A 432 -26.38 2.96 -4.80
C ARG A 432 -27.47 2.10 -4.15
N LEU A 433 -27.49 0.80 -4.45
CA LEU A 433 -28.35 -0.20 -3.84
C LEU A 433 -27.69 -0.75 -2.55
N TYR A 434 -27.52 0.11 -1.55
CA TYR A 434 -26.69 -0.16 -0.37
C TYR A 434 -27.14 -1.38 0.44
N ASP A 435 -28.45 -1.62 0.61
CA ASP A 435 -28.93 -2.79 1.34
C ASP A 435 -28.52 -4.11 0.65
N LYS A 436 -28.64 -4.17 -0.69
CA LYS A 436 -28.20 -5.33 -1.47
C LYS A 436 -26.69 -5.51 -1.44
N ALA A 437 -25.94 -4.40 -1.51
CA ALA A 437 -24.49 -4.44 -1.40
C ALA A 437 -24.06 -5.01 -0.04
N ILE A 438 -24.74 -4.64 1.06
CA ILE A 438 -24.49 -5.20 2.40
C ILE A 438 -24.75 -6.71 2.40
N ASP A 439 -25.86 -7.17 1.81
CA ASP A 439 -26.18 -8.61 1.73
C ASP A 439 -25.10 -9.38 0.95
N ASP A 440 -24.64 -8.86 -0.19
CA ASP A 440 -23.59 -9.48 -1.00
C ASP A 440 -22.24 -9.47 -0.22
N TRP A 441 -21.88 -8.37 0.45
CA TRP A 441 -20.67 -8.31 1.30
C TRP A 441 -20.72 -9.28 2.49
N MET A 442 -21.89 -9.43 3.12
CA MET A 442 -22.08 -10.40 4.19
C MET A 442 -21.93 -11.84 3.68
N GLU A 443 -22.43 -12.14 2.48
CA GLU A 443 -22.24 -13.44 1.85
C GLU A 443 -20.75 -13.72 1.54
N ILE A 444 -20.00 -12.71 1.12
CA ILE A 444 -18.55 -12.80 0.95
C ILE A 444 -17.86 -13.10 2.29
N LEU A 445 -18.24 -12.41 3.37
CA LEU A 445 -17.65 -12.62 4.71
C LEU A 445 -17.94 -14.00 5.29
N LYS A 446 -19.07 -14.64 4.94
CA LYS A 446 -19.34 -16.04 5.32
C LYS A 446 -18.35 -17.01 4.68
N ARG A 447 -17.86 -16.70 3.47
CA ARG A 447 -16.91 -17.53 2.70
C ARG A 447 -15.45 -17.14 2.95
N ASN A 448 -15.22 -15.87 3.29
CA ASN A 448 -13.91 -15.28 3.55
C ASN A 448 -14.01 -14.21 4.66
N SER A 449 -13.89 -14.63 5.92
CA SER A 449 -13.95 -13.73 7.07
C SER A 449 -12.72 -12.83 7.21
N ASN A 450 -11.66 -13.10 6.45
CA ASN A 450 -10.41 -12.32 6.46
C ASN A 450 -10.41 -11.24 5.36
N PHE A 451 -11.54 -10.92 4.74
CA PHE A 451 -11.58 -9.90 3.70
C PHE A 451 -11.86 -8.51 4.28
N ASP A 452 -10.82 -7.84 4.76
CA ASP A 452 -10.89 -6.49 5.34
C ASP A 452 -11.68 -5.49 4.46
N ALA A 453 -11.57 -5.58 3.13
CA ALA A 453 -12.30 -4.70 2.22
C ALA A 453 -13.83 -4.92 2.24
N ALA A 454 -14.32 -6.13 2.56
CA ALA A 454 -15.74 -6.37 2.71
C ALA A 454 -16.32 -5.71 3.96
N TYR A 455 -15.58 -5.72 5.08
CA TYR A 455 -15.98 -4.95 6.28
C TYR A 455 -16.07 -3.46 5.96
N ILE A 456 -15.10 -2.91 5.22
CA ILE A 456 -15.13 -1.51 4.77
C ILE A 456 -16.29 -1.26 3.81
N GLY A 457 -16.57 -2.18 2.89
CA GLY A 457 -17.72 -2.11 1.97
C GLY A 457 -19.04 -2.00 2.72
N ILE A 458 -19.25 -2.84 3.74
CA ILE A 458 -20.43 -2.78 4.62
C ILE A 458 -20.45 -1.46 5.40
N GLY A 459 -19.34 -1.06 6.01
CA GLY A 459 -19.23 0.21 6.74
C GLY A 459 -19.58 1.42 5.86
N ASN A 460 -19.08 1.44 4.62
CA ASN A 460 -19.36 2.48 3.64
C ASN A 460 -20.84 2.53 3.24
N ALA A 461 -21.44 1.36 3.02
CA ALA A 461 -22.87 1.27 2.72
C ALA A 461 -23.73 1.77 3.89
N LEU A 462 -23.42 1.36 5.13
CA LEU A 462 -24.09 1.82 6.35
C LEU A 462 -23.92 3.33 6.57
N TYR A 463 -22.70 3.84 6.38
CA TYR A 463 -22.41 5.27 6.46
C TYR A 463 -23.24 6.08 5.45
N ARG A 464 -23.37 5.60 4.20
CA ARG A 464 -24.18 6.26 3.17
C ARG A 464 -25.68 6.18 3.45
N SER A 465 -26.12 5.15 4.17
CA SER A 465 -27.49 5.01 4.69
C SER A 465 -27.74 5.78 6.00
N GLY A 466 -26.75 6.53 6.52
CA GLY A 466 -26.88 7.34 7.74
C GLY A 466 -26.79 6.56 9.05
N LYS A 467 -26.44 5.27 9.01
CA LYS A 467 -26.29 4.39 10.19
C LYS A 467 -24.85 4.44 10.71
N TYR A 468 -24.46 5.59 11.27
CA TYR A 468 -23.06 5.86 11.60
C TYR A 468 -22.52 5.00 12.75
N GLU A 469 -23.34 4.69 13.75
CA GLU A 469 -22.98 3.82 14.88
C GLU A 469 -22.64 2.40 14.40
N GLU A 470 -23.49 1.81 13.56
CA GLU A 470 -23.26 0.49 12.98
C GLU A 470 -22.02 0.50 12.07
N ALA A 471 -21.86 1.55 11.25
CA ALA A 471 -20.71 1.69 10.35
C ALA A 471 -19.37 1.66 11.10
N ILE A 472 -19.31 2.28 12.28
CA ILE A 472 -18.11 2.31 13.12
C ILE A 472 -17.65 0.90 13.52
N GLU A 473 -18.57 0.00 13.86
CA GLU A 473 -18.21 -1.37 14.27
C GLU A 473 -17.48 -2.12 13.14
N TYR A 474 -17.96 -1.95 11.91
CA TYR A 474 -17.34 -2.54 10.72
C TYR A 474 -15.98 -1.91 10.39
N TYR A 475 -15.83 -0.59 10.54
CA TYR A 475 -14.51 0.05 10.37
C TYR A 475 -13.53 -0.38 11.45
N GLN A 476 -13.98 -0.61 12.68
CA GLN A 476 -13.16 -1.15 13.76
C GLN A 476 -12.68 -2.58 13.46
N ALA A 477 -13.57 -3.43 12.94
CA ALA A 477 -13.22 -4.79 12.54
C ALA A 477 -12.15 -4.81 11.43
N ALA A 478 -12.17 -3.83 10.51
CA ALA A 478 -11.19 -3.69 9.43
C ALA A 478 -9.91 -2.92 9.82
N TYR A 479 -9.79 -2.44 11.06
CA TYR A 479 -8.73 -1.53 11.51
C TYR A 479 -8.65 -0.20 10.73
N ASP A 480 -9.73 0.22 10.06
CA ASP A 480 -9.79 1.44 9.25
C ASP A 480 -10.04 2.66 10.14
N THR A 481 -9.02 3.48 10.35
CA THR A 481 -9.10 4.68 11.19
C THR A 481 -9.60 5.93 10.45
N GLU A 482 -9.51 5.96 9.12
CA GLU A 482 -9.93 7.12 8.32
C GLU A 482 -11.46 7.15 8.25
N ASN A 483 -12.08 6.05 7.81
CA ASN A 483 -13.53 5.97 7.69
C ASN A 483 -14.22 5.89 9.06
N TYR A 484 -13.59 5.24 10.06
CA TYR A 484 -14.03 5.33 11.46
C TYR A 484 -14.13 6.79 11.91
N SER A 485 -13.09 7.59 11.65
CA SER A 485 -13.08 8.99 12.07
C SER A 485 -14.16 9.81 11.36
N ASN A 486 -14.43 9.52 10.08
CA ASN A 486 -15.49 10.20 9.33
C ASN A 486 -16.88 9.86 9.89
N ALA A 487 -17.16 8.59 10.17
CA ALA A 487 -18.40 8.17 10.83
C ALA A 487 -18.55 8.75 12.23
N TYR A 488 -17.48 8.70 13.04
CA TYR A 488 -17.47 9.27 14.38
C TYR A 488 -17.66 10.79 14.37
N GLN A 489 -17.20 11.49 13.33
CA GLN A 489 -17.45 12.92 13.17
C GLN A 489 -18.95 13.23 13.08
N GLU A 490 -19.73 12.44 12.34
CA GLU A 490 -21.18 12.65 12.22
C GLU A 490 -21.91 12.37 13.54
N ILE A 491 -21.58 11.27 14.23
CA ILE A 491 -22.10 10.98 15.59
C ILE A 491 -21.76 12.12 16.56
N ARG A 492 -20.50 12.60 16.51
CA ARG A 492 -20.03 13.68 17.37
C ARG A 492 -20.75 15.00 17.08
N LYS A 493 -21.08 15.31 15.83
CA LYS A 493 -21.86 16.52 15.49
C LYS A 493 -23.21 16.50 16.18
N GLU A 494 -23.90 15.37 16.17
CA GLU A 494 -25.19 15.22 16.86
C GLU A 494 -25.03 15.42 18.37
N TRP A 495 -24.04 14.79 18.98
CA TRP A 495 -23.74 14.97 20.41
C TRP A 495 -23.38 16.43 20.77
N ILE A 496 -22.49 17.07 20.00
CA ILE A 496 -22.10 18.47 20.22
C ILE A 496 -23.32 19.38 20.11
N SER A 497 -24.19 19.17 19.11
CA SER A 497 -25.39 20.00 18.94
C SER A 497 -26.28 20.00 20.19
N LYS A 498 -26.37 18.86 20.88
CA LYS A 498 -27.16 18.69 22.10
C LYS A 498 -26.52 19.32 23.34
N TYR A 499 -25.18 19.33 23.43
CA TYR A 499 -24.44 19.70 24.65
C TYR A 499 -23.52 20.91 24.50
N ILE A 500 -23.64 21.70 23.43
CA ILE A 500 -22.72 22.79 23.09
C ILE A 500 -22.53 23.82 24.22
N ILE A 501 -23.57 24.07 25.03
CA ILE A 501 -23.51 25.01 26.17
C ILE A 501 -22.78 24.38 27.38
N LEU A 502 -22.86 23.06 27.56
CA LEU A 502 -22.23 22.37 28.69
C LEU A 502 -20.72 22.27 28.52
N ILE A 503 -20.21 22.20 27.28
CA ILE A 503 -18.77 22.11 26.99
C ILE A 503 -17.99 23.30 27.60
N PRO A 504 -18.30 24.58 27.33
CA PRO A 504 -17.59 25.70 27.93
C PRO A 504 -17.79 25.77 29.45
N ILE A 505 -18.96 25.42 29.98
CA ILE A 505 -19.21 25.37 31.44
C ILE A 505 -18.28 24.36 32.10
N PHE A 506 -18.15 23.17 31.51
CA PHE A 506 -17.26 22.12 32.00
C PHE A 506 -15.79 22.54 31.93
N VAL A 507 -15.36 23.16 30.84
CA VAL A 507 -13.99 23.71 30.70
C VAL A 507 -13.73 24.78 31.77
N VAL A 508 -14.66 25.72 31.98
CA VAL A 508 -14.55 26.75 33.02
C VAL A 508 -14.49 26.11 34.41
N ALA A 509 -15.30 25.09 34.69
CA ALA A 509 -15.28 24.37 35.95
C ALA A 509 -13.93 23.68 36.21
N ILE A 510 -13.34 23.05 35.19
CA ILE A 510 -11.98 22.47 35.26
C ILE A 510 -10.95 23.56 35.53
N CYS A 511 -10.98 24.66 34.78
CA CYS A 511 -10.03 25.77 34.96
C CYS A 511 -10.13 26.40 36.36
N LEU A 512 -11.35 26.60 36.87
CA LEU A 512 -11.57 27.08 38.24
C LEU A 512 -11.09 26.07 39.27
N GLY A 513 -11.38 24.79 39.10
CA GLY A 513 -10.89 23.70 39.95
C GLY A 513 -9.36 23.68 40.03
N CYS A 514 -8.69 23.72 38.87
CA CYS A 514 -7.23 23.82 38.79
C CYS A 514 -6.71 25.10 39.46
N SER A 515 -7.35 26.25 39.24
CA SER A 515 -6.97 27.53 39.87
C SER A 515 -7.11 27.48 41.39
N PHE A 516 -8.22 26.95 41.92
CA PHE A 516 -8.45 26.79 43.35
C PHE A 516 -7.44 25.82 43.97
N PHE A 517 -7.16 24.70 43.30
CA PHE A 517 -6.16 23.74 43.75
C PHE A 517 -4.75 24.34 43.78
N LEU A 518 -4.32 25.04 42.73
CA LEU A 518 -3.02 25.71 42.70
C LEU A 518 -2.92 26.84 43.75
N LYS A 519 -4.00 27.60 43.98
CA LYS A 519 -4.08 28.59 45.07
C LYS A 519 -3.96 27.94 46.44
N TYR A 520 -4.64 26.80 46.65
CA TYR A 520 -4.55 26.00 47.87
C TYR A 520 -3.12 25.50 48.09
N ALA A 521 -2.50 24.89 47.09
CA ALA A 521 -1.11 24.41 47.14
C ALA A 521 -0.14 25.56 47.47
N LYS A 522 -0.29 26.72 46.82
CA LYS A 522 0.50 27.93 47.11
C LYS A 522 0.33 28.40 48.56
N LYS A 523 -0.90 28.42 49.08
CA LYS A 523 -1.20 28.83 50.46
C LYS A 523 -0.59 27.88 51.48
N VAL A 524 -0.65 26.57 51.24
CA VAL A 524 -0.01 25.55 52.08
C VAL A 524 1.51 25.73 52.03
N ASN A 525 2.11 25.85 50.85
CA ASN A 525 3.56 26.03 50.70
C ASN A 525 4.06 27.30 51.41
N LYS A 526 3.33 28.42 51.30
CA LYS A 526 3.70 29.67 51.99
C LYS A 526 3.64 29.55 53.52
N ARG A 527 2.65 28.84 54.08
CA ARG A 527 2.56 28.60 55.53
C ARG A 527 3.70 27.71 56.04
N VAL A 528 4.08 26.72 55.25
CA VAL A 528 5.13 25.75 55.60
C VAL A 528 6.52 26.36 55.54
N ALA A 529 6.73 27.36 54.67
CA ALA A 529 7.98 28.12 54.58
C ALA A 529 8.39 28.77 55.92
N THR A 530 7.41 29.21 56.72
CA THR A 530 7.64 29.94 57.98
C THR A 530 7.57 29.06 59.25
N ALA A 531 7.30 27.76 59.12
CA ALA A 531 6.85 26.93 60.25
C ALA A 531 7.96 26.21 61.04
N GLY A 532 9.22 26.18 60.57
CA GLY A 532 10.39 25.66 61.32
C GLY A 532 10.36 24.19 61.80
N GLN A 533 9.28 23.42 61.54
CA GLN A 533 9.08 22.05 62.06
C GLN A 533 9.19 20.96 60.98
N LYS A 534 9.30 19.68 61.43
CA LYS A 534 9.24 18.48 60.57
C LYS A 534 7.99 18.51 59.69
N ARG A 535 8.20 18.39 58.38
CA ARG A 535 7.15 18.52 57.37
C ARG A 535 6.32 17.24 57.25
N THR A 536 5.04 17.41 56.94
CA THR A 536 4.13 16.29 56.69
C THR A 536 4.29 15.78 55.26
N TYR A 537 3.98 14.50 55.04
CA TYR A 537 4.06 13.87 53.72
C TYR A 537 3.24 14.61 52.64
N GLY A 538 2.03 15.09 52.98
CA GLY A 538 1.20 15.85 52.05
C GLY A 538 1.79 17.20 51.64
N GLN A 539 2.51 17.87 52.56
CA GLN A 539 3.20 19.13 52.25
C GLN A 539 4.39 18.90 51.31
N GLU A 540 5.15 17.83 51.52
CA GLU A 540 6.27 17.44 50.65
C GLU A 540 5.79 17.10 49.23
N LEU A 541 4.65 16.42 49.09
CA LEU A 541 4.03 16.13 47.79
C LEU A 541 3.52 17.39 47.10
N LEU A 542 2.78 18.25 47.80
CA LEU A 542 2.24 19.49 47.23
C LEU A 542 3.33 20.49 46.79
N TYR A 543 4.55 20.32 47.30
CA TYR A 543 5.68 21.16 46.94
C TYR A 543 6.04 21.07 45.45
N VAL A 544 5.75 19.93 44.80
CA VAL A 544 6.02 19.74 43.36
C VAL A 544 5.33 20.79 42.48
N PHE A 545 4.14 21.25 42.86
CA PHE A 545 3.40 22.28 42.13
C PHE A 545 4.02 23.68 42.25
N HIS A 546 4.84 23.93 43.28
CA HIS A 546 5.63 25.15 43.36
C HIS A 546 6.89 25.05 42.50
N LEU A 547 7.62 23.94 42.63
CA LEU A 547 8.83 23.65 41.85
C LEU A 547 8.57 23.75 40.35
N MET A 548 7.44 23.23 39.86
CA MET A 548 7.11 23.25 38.44
C MET A 548 7.04 24.66 37.84
N PHE A 549 6.76 25.70 38.61
CA PHE A 549 6.67 27.07 38.10
C PHE A 549 7.81 27.99 38.60
N HIS A 550 8.54 27.55 39.63
CA HIS A 550 9.68 28.26 40.19
C HIS A 550 10.84 27.28 40.40
N PRO A 551 11.49 26.80 39.31
CA PRO A 551 12.46 25.71 39.39
C PRO A 551 13.71 26.07 40.19
N PHE A 552 14.28 27.27 40.00
CA PHE A 552 15.53 27.64 40.69
C PHE A 552 15.37 27.69 42.21
N ASP A 553 14.42 28.50 42.71
CA ASP A 553 14.08 28.56 44.14
C ASP A 553 13.56 27.21 44.64
N GLY A 554 12.74 26.55 43.81
CA GLY A 554 12.13 25.26 44.07
C GLY A 554 13.17 24.19 44.45
N TYR A 555 14.17 24.01 43.59
CA TYR A 555 15.25 23.05 43.80
C TYR A 555 16.21 23.47 44.91
N TRP A 556 16.42 24.76 45.10
CA TRP A 556 17.25 25.26 46.19
C TRP A 556 16.66 24.89 47.55
N ASP A 557 15.36 25.12 47.74
CA ASP A 557 14.60 24.73 48.92
C ASP A 557 14.53 23.21 49.12
N LEU A 558 14.54 22.44 48.04
CA LEU A 558 14.60 20.97 48.09
C LEU A 558 15.93 20.50 48.69
N LYS A 559 17.05 21.07 48.25
CA LYS A 559 18.40 20.73 48.74
C LYS A 559 18.65 21.27 50.15
N HIS A 560 18.41 22.55 50.39
CA HIS A 560 18.83 23.24 51.61
C HIS A 560 17.77 23.21 52.71
N GLU A 561 16.53 23.55 52.38
CA GLU A 561 15.45 23.53 53.36
C GLU A 561 14.85 22.14 53.58
N LYS A 562 15.20 21.14 52.75
CA LYS A 562 14.60 19.79 52.75
C LYS A 562 13.08 19.81 52.54
N ARG A 563 12.60 20.58 51.55
CA ARG A 563 11.16 20.68 51.19
C ARG A 563 10.57 19.45 50.52
N GLY A 564 11.41 18.58 49.99
CA GLY A 564 11.01 17.28 49.48
C GLY A 564 11.66 16.12 50.23
N SER A 565 11.18 14.93 49.91
CA SER A 565 11.63 13.68 50.53
C SER A 565 11.66 12.56 49.50
N VAL A 566 12.41 11.50 49.83
CA VAL A 566 12.47 10.28 49.01
C VAL A 566 11.07 9.66 48.87
N ARG A 567 10.30 9.57 49.96
CA ARG A 567 8.92 9.02 49.93
C ARG A 567 8.00 9.79 48.97
N ALA A 568 8.08 11.12 48.95
CA ALA A 568 7.28 11.95 48.05
C ALA A 568 7.75 11.79 46.60
N GLY A 569 9.07 11.78 46.36
CA GLY A 569 9.66 11.50 45.05
C GLY A 569 9.26 10.13 44.48
N THR A 570 9.32 9.08 45.30
CA THR A 570 8.86 7.72 44.92
C THR A 570 7.37 7.69 44.59
N THR A 571 6.56 8.51 45.28
CA THR A 571 5.12 8.63 44.99
C THR A 571 4.89 9.28 43.62
N ILE A 572 5.62 10.35 43.29
CA ILE A 572 5.55 11.02 41.99
C ILE A 572 5.99 10.07 40.87
N LEU A 573 7.05 9.29 41.11
CA LEU A 573 7.48 8.23 40.19
C LEU A 573 6.35 7.20 39.99
N GLY A 574 5.70 6.75 41.06
CA GLY A 574 4.55 5.84 40.98
C GLY A 574 3.39 6.41 40.19
N ILE A 575 3.02 7.69 40.43
CA ILE A 575 1.98 8.39 39.65
C ILE A 575 2.37 8.47 38.17
N THR A 576 3.64 8.73 37.88
CA THR A 576 4.15 8.79 36.50
C THR A 576 4.04 7.43 35.82
N ILE A 577 4.43 6.34 36.49
CA ILE A 577 4.27 4.97 35.99
C ILE A 577 2.79 4.66 35.73
N ILE A 578 1.89 5.03 36.66
CA ILE A 578 0.45 4.84 36.48
C ILE A 578 -0.08 5.65 35.29
N ALA A 579 0.40 6.89 35.10
CA ALA A 579 0.01 7.73 33.97
C ALA A 579 0.43 7.09 32.63
N PHE A 580 1.67 6.60 32.52
CA PHE A 580 2.13 5.87 31.34
C PHE A 580 1.39 4.54 31.14
N TYR A 581 1.05 3.84 32.22
CA TYR A 581 0.28 2.60 32.13
C TYR A 581 -1.15 2.87 31.65
N TYR A 582 -1.80 3.89 32.20
CA TYR A 582 -3.10 4.36 31.73
C TYR A 582 -3.04 4.79 30.27
N GLN A 583 -1.98 5.50 29.84
CA GLN A 583 -1.77 5.83 28.44
C GLN A 583 -1.61 4.59 27.56
N ALA A 584 -0.96 3.54 28.05
CA ALA A 584 -0.79 2.30 27.29
C ALA A 584 -2.13 1.60 27.05
N ILE A 585 -3.06 1.61 28.01
CA ILE A 585 -4.34 0.87 27.93
C ILE A 585 -5.56 1.73 27.53
N GLY A 586 -5.51 3.04 27.78
CA GLY A 586 -6.67 3.94 27.70
C GLY A 586 -6.70 4.86 26.47
N ARG A 587 -5.80 4.66 25.50
CA ARG A 587 -5.82 5.40 24.24
C ARG A 587 -7.04 5.02 23.40
N GLY A 588 -7.66 6.02 22.77
CA GLY A 588 -8.76 5.82 21.85
C GLY A 588 -8.36 5.04 20.59
N TYR A 589 -9.35 4.46 19.91
CA TYR A 589 -9.19 3.60 18.74
C TYR A 589 -8.30 4.23 17.65
N ILE A 590 -8.45 5.52 17.37
CA ILE A 590 -7.64 6.22 16.35
C ILE A 590 -6.13 6.15 16.64
N LEU A 591 -5.73 6.22 17.91
CA LEU A 591 -4.31 6.16 18.32
C LEU A 591 -3.83 4.75 18.66
N ASN A 592 -4.73 3.79 18.88
CA ASN A 592 -4.40 2.39 19.14
C ASN A 592 -5.44 1.44 18.49
N PRO A 593 -5.51 1.37 17.14
CA PRO A 593 -6.56 0.62 16.45
C PRO A 593 -6.46 -0.89 16.68
N ARG A 594 -5.24 -1.40 16.92
CA ARG A 594 -4.99 -2.83 17.18
C ARG A 594 -5.13 -3.24 18.63
N GLN A 595 -5.49 -2.32 19.52
CA GLN A 595 -5.61 -2.58 20.95
C GLN A 595 -4.40 -3.33 21.52
N THR A 596 -3.20 -2.96 21.07
CA THR A 596 -1.97 -3.59 21.54
C THR A 596 -1.52 -2.89 22.79
N TYR A 597 -1.40 -3.64 23.88
CA TYR A 597 -1.12 -3.11 25.21
C TYR A 597 0.28 -3.52 25.68
N ALA A 598 1.04 -2.54 26.17
CA ALA A 598 2.29 -2.84 26.87
C ALA A 598 1.99 -3.52 28.21
N SER A 599 2.79 -4.52 28.57
CA SER A 599 2.68 -5.12 29.90
C SER A 599 3.04 -4.09 30.97
N PHE A 600 2.44 -4.20 32.15
CA PHE A 600 2.75 -3.30 33.28
C PHE A 600 4.26 -3.28 33.57
N PHE A 601 4.92 -4.44 33.50
CA PHE A 601 6.36 -4.56 33.68
C PHE A 601 7.17 -3.78 32.62
N ALA A 602 6.78 -3.88 31.35
CA ALA A 602 7.43 -3.11 30.28
C ALA A 602 7.28 -1.58 30.49
N VAL A 603 6.10 -1.14 30.95
CA VAL A 603 5.86 0.27 31.29
C VAL A 603 6.73 0.72 32.46
N VAL A 604 6.81 -0.07 33.53
CA VAL A 604 7.70 0.21 34.67
C VAL A 604 9.15 0.36 34.20
N LEU A 605 9.65 -0.56 33.38
CA LEU A 605 11.00 -0.46 32.83
C LEU A 605 11.21 0.77 31.96
N SER A 606 10.22 1.14 31.13
CA SER A 606 10.31 2.30 30.24
C SER A 606 10.49 3.63 30.97
N VAL A 607 10.03 3.71 32.23
CA VAL A 607 10.20 4.91 33.08
C VAL A 607 11.41 4.76 34.00
N CYS A 608 11.54 3.62 34.69
CA CYS A 608 12.57 3.42 35.71
C CYS A 608 13.98 3.29 35.13
N VAL A 609 14.16 2.63 33.98
CA VAL A 609 15.49 2.39 33.40
C VAL A 609 16.14 3.69 32.93
N PRO A 610 15.49 4.55 32.10
CA PRO A 610 16.09 5.82 31.70
C PRO A 610 16.38 6.74 32.90
N LEU A 611 15.47 6.78 33.88
CA LEU A 611 15.67 7.57 35.10
C LEU A 611 16.85 7.03 35.93
N ALA A 612 16.97 5.72 36.11
CA ALA A 612 18.07 5.10 36.83
C ALA A 612 19.41 5.36 36.15
N LEU A 613 19.46 5.19 34.82
CA LEU A 613 20.65 5.50 34.02
C LEU A 613 21.04 6.97 34.15
N TRP A 614 20.08 7.89 34.07
CA TRP A 614 20.31 9.32 34.29
C TRP A 614 20.91 9.58 35.66
N MET A 615 20.29 9.07 36.73
CA MET A 615 20.75 9.31 38.10
C MET A 615 22.14 8.73 38.37
N ILE A 616 22.42 7.52 37.88
CA ILE A 616 23.71 6.85 38.04
C ILE A 616 24.79 7.58 37.24
N ALA A 617 24.55 7.85 35.95
CA ALA A 617 25.51 8.56 35.11
C ALA A 617 25.80 9.96 35.65
N ASN A 618 24.76 10.68 36.09
CA ASN A 618 24.91 12.01 36.66
C ASN A 618 25.75 11.95 37.94
N TRP A 619 25.46 11.00 38.83
CA TRP A 619 26.22 10.80 40.06
C TRP A 619 27.67 10.40 39.81
N CYS A 620 27.96 9.56 38.81
CA CYS A 620 29.34 9.22 38.45
C CYS A 620 30.14 10.42 37.93
N LEU A 621 29.48 11.41 37.34
CA LEU A 621 30.13 12.59 36.79
C LEU A 621 30.29 13.74 37.79
N THR A 622 29.67 13.67 38.97
CA THR A 622 29.82 14.72 39.98
C THR A 622 31.26 14.83 40.45
N THR A 623 32.01 13.74 40.52
CA THR A 623 33.44 13.75 40.88
C THR A 623 34.31 14.39 39.81
N LEU A 624 33.94 14.25 38.52
CA LEU A 624 34.68 14.83 37.40
C LEU A 624 34.43 16.33 37.26
N PHE A 625 33.23 16.79 37.64
CA PHE A 625 32.79 18.17 37.51
C PHE A 625 32.58 18.83 38.87
N ASP A 626 33.25 18.43 39.94
CA ASP A 626 33.16 19.06 41.27
C ASP A 626 31.71 19.39 41.72
N GLY A 627 30.81 18.41 41.64
CA GLY A 627 29.40 18.55 42.03
C GLY A 627 29.16 18.24 43.50
N GLU A 628 28.36 19.06 44.16
CA GLU A 628 28.06 18.92 45.59
C GLU A 628 26.92 17.94 45.91
N GLY A 629 26.13 17.54 44.92
CA GLY A 629 24.90 16.78 45.14
C GLY A 629 25.16 15.32 45.49
N SER A 630 24.52 14.84 46.57
CA SER A 630 24.52 13.42 46.89
C SER A 630 23.55 12.65 45.97
N PHE A 631 23.71 11.32 45.85
CA PHE A 631 22.77 10.49 45.09
C PHE A 631 21.32 10.65 45.57
N LYS A 632 21.12 10.87 46.87
CA LYS A 632 19.79 11.14 47.45
C LYS A 632 19.21 12.45 46.93
N ASP A 633 20.03 13.50 46.83
CA ASP A 633 19.57 14.81 46.32
C ASP A 633 19.26 14.71 44.81
N ILE A 634 20.10 14.01 44.04
CA ILE A 634 19.86 13.70 42.61
C ILE A 634 18.54 12.95 42.43
N TYR A 635 18.27 11.93 43.26
CA TYR A 635 17.03 11.15 43.20
C TYR A 635 15.79 12.02 43.45
N ILE A 636 15.81 12.84 44.51
CA ILE A 636 14.68 13.70 44.84
C ILE A 636 14.46 14.73 43.73
N ALA A 637 15.51 15.41 43.26
CA ALA A 637 15.39 16.39 42.18
C ALA A 637 14.86 15.77 40.87
N SER A 638 15.38 14.59 40.49
CA SER A 638 14.99 13.90 39.26
C SER A 638 13.54 13.40 39.32
N THR A 639 13.11 12.82 40.44
CA THR A 639 11.73 12.32 40.58
C THR A 639 10.69 13.43 40.64
N TYR A 640 11.00 14.58 41.27
CA TYR A 640 10.12 15.75 41.26
C TYR A 640 9.99 16.38 39.86
N SER A 641 11.02 16.25 39.02
CA SER A 641 10.99 16.72 37.62
C SER A 641 9.95 16.00 36.76
N LEU A 642 9.52 14.78 37.14
CA LEU A 642 8.62 13.94 36.34
C LEU A 642 7.15 14.39 36.36
N MET A 643 6.75 15.18 37.35
CA MET A 643 5.35 15.55 37.58
C MET A 643 4.62 16.16 36.36
N PRO A 644 5.25 17.01 35.52
CA PRO A 644 4.60 17.52 34.31
C PRO A 644 4.09 16.42 33.38
N LEU A 645 4.83 15.31 33.26
CA LEU A 645 4.42 14.19 32.41
C LEU A 645 3.11 13.59 32.90
N SER A 646 2.99 13.36 34.21
CA SER A 646 1.76 12.82 34.79
C SER A 646 0.54 13.73 34.54
N LEU A 647 0.74 15.04 34.67
CA LEU A 647 -0.31 16.04 34.47
C LEU A 647 -0.72 16.23 33.01
N VAL A 648 0.18 15.94 32.07
CA VAL A 648 -0.09 16.04 30.64
C VAL A 648 -0.67 14.73 30.09
N ILE A 649 -0.06 13.60 30.43
CA ILE A 649 -0.39 12.29 29.87
C ILE A 649 -1.82 11.86 30.20
N ILE A 650 -2.28 12.08 31.44
CA ILE A 650 -3.62 11.66 31.87
C ILE A 650 -4.71 12.38 31.05
N PRO A 651 -4.75 13.74 30.98
CA PRO A 651 -5.71 14.45 30.14
C PRO A 651 -5.60 14.11 28.65
N THR A 652 -4.38 14.01 28.09
CA THR A 652 -4.22 13.69 26.66
C THR A 652 -4.73 12.29 26.35
N THR A 653 -4.61 11.34 27.27
CA THR A 653 -5.13 9.98 27.11
C THR A 653 -6.66 9.99 27.09
N ILE A 654 -7.30 10.72 28.00
CA ILE A 654 -8.76 10.88 28.00
C ILE A 654 -9.21 11.54 26.68
N ALA A 655 -8.57 12.66 26.30
CA ALA A 655 -8.89 13.38 25.08
C ALA A 655 -8.74 12.50 23.83
N SER A 656 -7.79 11.55 23.80
CA SER A 656 -7.61 10.67 22.65
C SER A 656 -8.83 9.81 22.28
N ASN A 657 -9.80 9.65 23.18
CA ASN A 657 -11.02 8.90 22.94
C ASN A 657 -12.12 9.71 22.23
N VAL A 658 -11.97 11.03 22.07
CA VAL A 658 -13.01 11.91 21.50
C VAL A 658 -12.54 12.69 20.27
N LEU A 659 -11.28 12.52 19.87
CA LEU A 659 -10.68 13.23 18.76
C LEU A 659 -10.96 12.54 17.43
N LEU A 660 -10.88 13.34 16.36
CA LEU A 660 -10.81 12.86 14.98
C LEU A 660 -9.36 12.59 14.57
N SER A 661 -9.16 11.82 13.50
CA SER A 661 -7.83 11.53 12.94
C SER A 661 -7.06 12.81 12.58
N LYS A 662 -7.74 13.87 12.12
CA LYS A 662 -7.13 15.18 11.81
C LYS A 662 -6.72 15.99 13.04
N GLU A 663 -7.22 15.62 14.22
CA GLU A 663 -6.97 16.32 15.48
C GLU A 663 -5.92 15.60 16.33
N ALA A 664 -5.55 14.37 15.97
CA ALA A 664 -4.61 13.51 16.70
C ALA A 664 -3.23 14.15 16.92
N ASP A 665 -2.72 14.89 15.92
CA ASP A 665 -1.41 15.56 15.99
C ASP A 665 -1.33 16.61 17.10
N ILE A 666 -2.47 17.21 17.48
CA ILE A 666 -2.54 18.20 18.56
C ILE A 666 -2.11 17.56 19.89
N LEU A 667 -2.52 16.32 20.16
CA LEU A 667 -2.11 15.60 21.38
C LEU A 667 -0.62 15.28 21.40
N SER A 668 -0.05 14.97 20.24
CA SER A 668 1.37 14.73 20.10
C SER A 668 2.16 15.98 20.51
N VAL A 669 1.79 17.16 19.98
CA VAL A 669 2.42 18.44 20.34
C VAL A 669 2.31 18.73 21.84
N ILE A 670 1.12 18.54 22.45
CA ILE A 670 0.92 18.76 23.88
C ILE A 670 1.81 17.82 24.72
N THR A 671 1.89 16.54 24.32
CA THR A 671 2.73 15.56 25.01
C THR A 671 4.21 15.91 24.87
N THR A 672 4.65 16.36 23.69
CA THR A 672 6.01 16.84 23.43
C THR A 672 6.37 18.03 24.31
N ILE A 673 5.47 19.00 24.48
CA ILE A 673 5.67 20.13 25.41
C ILE A 673 5.87 19.61 26.84
N GLY A 674 5.11 18.60 27.27
CA GLY A 674 5.28 17.96 28.58
C GLY A 674 6.67 17.35 28.78
N PHE A 675 7.20 16.65 27.77
CA PHE A 675 8.56 16.09 27.79
C PHE A 675 9.64 17.17 27.79
N ILE A 676 9.48 18.23 26.99
CA ILE A 676 10.41 19.37 26.99
C ILE A 676 10.42 20.04 28.37
N TRP A 677 9.25 20.23 28.99
CA TRP A 677 9.14 20.82 30.32
C TRP A 677 9.81 19.96 31.38
N MET A 678 9.58 18.63 31.37
CA MET A 678 10.27 17.68 32.26
C MET A 678 11.79 17.75 32.08
N GLY A 679 12.29 17.78 30.84
CA GLY A 679 13.72 17.88 30.55
C GLY A 679 14.35 19.18 31.07
N MET A 680 13.65 20.30 30.93
CA MET A 680 14.11 21.58 31.51
C MET A 680 14.11 21.55 33.04
N LEU A 681 13.10 20.98 33.68
CA LEU A 681 13.08 20.82 35.14
C LEU A 681 14.20 19.90 35.62
N LEU A 682 14.50 18.83 34.88
CA LEU A 682 15.60 17.90 35.18
C LEU A 682 16.95 18.64 35.10
N PHE A 683 17.15 19.44 34.04
CA PHE A 683 18.33 20.26 33.85
C PHE A 683 18.52 21.29 34.96
N PHE A 684 17.50 22.10 35.24
CA PHE A 684 17.57 23.10 36.32
C PHE A 684 17.75 22.44 37.69
N GLY A 685 17.13 21.27 37.89
CA GLY A 685 17.28 20.47 39.10
C GLY A 685 18.71 20.04 39.33
N MET A 686 19.38 19.48 38.33
CA MET A 686 20.79 19.10 38.45
C MET A 686 21.71 20.31 38.63
N MET A 687 21.44 21.41 37.92
CA MET A 687 22.23 22.64 38.03
C MET A 687 22.22 23.19 39.46
N VAL A 688 21.03 23.32 40.07
CA VAL A 688 20.89 23.84 41.45
C VAL A 688 21.36 22.82 42.49
N THR A 689 21.15 21.52 42.24
CA THR A 689 21.54 20.46 43.19
C THR A 689 23.05 20.36 43.33
N HIS A 690 23.79 20.54 42.23
CA HIS A 690 25.25 20.47 42.21
C HIS A 690 25.95 21.82 42.33
N ASP A 691 25.20 22.91 42.44
CA ASP A 691 25.70 24.29 42.44
C ASP A 691 26.54 24.63 41.19
N TYR A 692 26.04 24.23 40.03
CA TYR A 692 26.71 24.47 38.75
C TYR A 692 26.30 25.81 38.14
N SER A 693 27.25 26.49 37.51
CA SER A 693 26.94 27.57 36.57
C SER A 693 26.25 26.99 35.33
N MET A 694 25.50 27.82 34.59
CA MET A 694 24.74 27.38 33.42
C MET A 694 25.60 26.63 32.38
N GLY A 695 26.79 27.14 32.07
CA GLY A 695 27.72 26.49 31.13
C GLY A 695 28.20 25.12 31.62
N LYS A 696 28.54 25.01 32.91
CA LYS A 696 28.93 23.75 33.55
C LYS A 696 27.75 22.77 33.61
N GLY A 697 26.53 23.27 33.84
CA GLY A 697 25.29 22.50 33.77
C GLY A 697 25.04 21.87 32.39
N ILE A 698 25.27 22.62 31.31
CA ILE A 698 25.14 22.09 29.94
C ILE A 698 26.18 20.99 29.70
N GLY A 699 27.44 21.25 30.03
CA GLY A 699 28.53 20.26 29.86
C GLY A 699 28.29 18.97 30.64
N THR A 700 27.84 19.07 31.90
CA THR A 700 27.53 17.91 32.75
C THR A 700 26.31 17.14 32.28
N THR A 701 25.30 17.82 31.73
CA THR A 701 24.12 17.18 31.13
C THR A 701 24.50 16.38 29.89
N LEU A 702 25.30 16.97 28.98
CA LEU A 702 25.82 16.25 27.80
C LEU A 702 26.71 15.07 28.21
N GLY A 703 27.58 15.28 29.21
CA GLY A 703 28.39 14.21 29.80
C GLY A 703 27.52 13.09 30.37
N THR A 704 26.42 13.42 31.07
CA THR A 704 25.47 12.46 31.65
C THR A 704 24.83 11.62 30.55
N LEU A 705 24.36 12.25 29.46
CA LEU A 705 23.81 11.54 28.31
C LEU A 705 24.84 10.60 27.67
N GLY A 706 26.10 11.03 27.52
CA GLY A 706 27.21 10.18 27.07
C GLY A 706 27.48 9.02 28.03
N GLY A 707 27.46 9.27 29.33
CA GLY A 707 27.60 8.27 30.38
C GLY A 707 26.49 7.22 30.35
N MET A 708 25.24 7.63 30.11
CA MET A 708 24.11 6.69 29.93
C MET A 708 24.36 5.74 28.77
N ILE A 709 24.86 6.23 27.63
CA ILE A 709 25.18 5.40 26.46
C ILE A 709 26.28 4.39 26.80
N VAL A 710 27.33 4.81 27.51
CA VAL A 710 28.42 3.92 27.94
C VAL A 710 27.91 2.84 28.90
N ILE A 711 27.09 3.21 29.90
CA ILE A 711 26.50 2.25 30.85
C ILE A 711 25.61 1.25 30.11
N MET A 712 24.76 1.71 29.19
CA MET A 712 23.91 0.84 28.37
C MET A 712 24.75 -0.12 27.51
N PHE A 713 25.81 0.38 26.88
CA PHE A 713 26.72 -0.44 26.08
C PHE A 713 27.38 -1.54 26.91
N ILE A 714 27.89 -1.21 28.10
CA ILE A 714 28.49 -2.19 29.03
C ILE A 714 27.44 -3.22 29.48
N ALA A 715 26.23 -2.77 29.83
CA ALA A 715 25.14 -3.65 30.25
C ALA A 715 24.74 -4.63 29.13
N LEU A 716 24.65 -4.16 27.88
CA LEU A 716 24.37 -5.00 26.71
C LEU A 716 25.48 -6.01 26.44
N LEU A 717 26.75 -5.59 26.52
CA LEU A 717 27.89 -6.50 26.39
C LEU A 717 27.88 -7.57 27.47
N PHE A 718 27.66 -7.18 28.73
CA PHE A 718 27.61 -8.10 29.86
C PHE A 718 26.44 -9.08 29.73
N SER A 719 25.25 -8.60 29.36
CA SER A 719 24.08 -9.46 29.11
C SER A 719 24.33 -10.45 27.96
N THR A 720 25.00 -10.02 26.89
CA THR A 720 25.38 -10.89 25.78
C THR A 720 26.36 -11.98 26.22
N LEU A 721 27.37 -11.63 27.02
CA LEU A 721 28.34 -12.58 27.58
C LEU A 721 27.66 -13.57 28.54
N LEU A 722 26.77 -13.09 29.40
CA LEU A 722 26.02 -13.92 30.33
C LEU A 722 25.08 -14.88 29.58
N GLY A 723 24.43 -14.42 28.50
CA GLY A 723 23.64 -15.27 27.61
C GLY A 723 24.47 -16.38 26.96
N LYS A 724 25.70 -16.06 26.51
CA LYS A 724 26.64 -17.07 26.00
C LYS A 724 27.06 -18.07 27.09
N LEU A 725 27.32 -17.61 28.31
CA LEU A 725 27.66 -18.46 29.43
C LEU A 725 26.50 -19.40 29.80
N VAL A 726 25.27 -18.87 29.88
CA VAL A 726 24.07 -19.67 30.14
C VAL A 726 23.87 -20.69 29.03
N SER A 727 23.95 -20.28 27.76
CA SER A 727 23.85 -21.21 26.63
C SER A 727 24.92 -22.31 26.69
N PHE A 728 26.16 -21.97 27.04
CA PHE A 728 27.23 -22.95 27.24
C PHE A 728 26.89 -23.97 28.34
N VAL A 729 26.42 -23.50 29.50
CA VAL A 729 26.01 -24.37 30.61
C VAL A 729 24.80 -25.22 30.23
N THR A 730 23.78 -24.63 29.59
CA THR A 730 22.60 -25.37 29.11
C THR A 730 23.00 -26.45 28.13
N ASN A 731 23.88 -26.15 27.17
CA ASN A 731 24.39 -27.13 26.22
C ASN A 731 25.14 -28.29 26.92
N ILE A 732 25.93 -28.00 27.95
CA ILE A 732 26.58 -29.05 28.77
C ILE A 732 25.54 -29.92 29.47
N VAL A 733 24.52 -29.31 30.09
CA VAL A 733 23.46 -30.05 30.77
C VAL A 733 22.69 -30.95 29.79
N THR A 734 22.35 -30.42 28.61
CA THR A 734 21.68 -31.16 27.55
C THR A 734 22.54 -32.33 27.04
N GLU A 735 23.84 -32.11 26.85
CA GLU A 735 24.77 -33.18 26.44
C GLU A 735 24.89 -34.28 27.50
N ILE A 736 24.91 -33.93 28.79
CA ILE A 736 24.90 -34.91 29.89
C ILE A 736 23.58 -35.69 29.91
N GLN A 737 22.44 -35.04 29.69
CA GLN A 737 21.13 -35.69 29.59
C GLN A 737 21.03 -36.66 28.41
N PHE A 738 21.69 -36.38 27.29
CA PHE A 738 21.73 -37.31 26.15
C PHE A 738 22.69 -38.49 26.35
N ARG A 739 23.61 -38.42 27.31
CA ARG A 739 24.59 -39.47 27.62
C ARG A 739 24.19 -40.38 28.78
N MET A 740 23.16 -40.02 29.53
CA MET A 740 22.47 -40.89 30.50
C MET A 740 21.32 -41.61 29.82
#